data_AF-A0A6J4R974-F1
#
_entry.id   AF-A0A6J4R974-F1
#
_cell.length_a   1.000
_cell.length_b   1.000
_cell.length_c   1.000
_cell.angle_alpha   90.00
_cell.angle_beta   90.00
_cell.angle_gamma   90.00
#
_symmetry.space_group_name_H-M   'P 1'
#
loop_
_entity.id
_entity.type
_entity.pdbx_description
1 polymer ?
#
loop_
_entity_poly.entity_id
_entity_poly.type
_entity_poly.pdbx_seq_one_letter_code
_entity_poly.pdbx_strand_id
1 'polypeptide(L)'
;MSGATSGVRPEQRFSPSKPCPICGGDERRPRGIGERCTGFISEDGKWAHCSREEHAGASPFNDKTSAFVHKLTGDCKCGVRHDPVPPGAESLPREPRKNGKGDTRSLGRTVAEYDYTDEQDELLFQVVRKEPKNFPQRRPNGRGGWVWDVKDVRRVLYRLPKLLAADQGEQVFAFEGEEDVHQGEEDGLLSTTNPGGALKWSEDFSGTLHERPVVIVPDEDPKGIKHAEQVAASLCGKASSVKIVRLPRLEWREKHGEDYRDWREKHGGTVEELLQLVEDTPEWTPEEESPLRTIRVNNRHLRDVTSDALAALVERNNPPEVFVRSGALVRVREDENGVPQIQVMEDSHARGRLARVADFVRITDNGETKVNPPEVVVKDLQALGGWGLPALEAVVESPILRPDGTIFDTPGYDSRTRLFYKPVKGFELPKIPEKPERSDIEQAIRLVDEAIGEFPYEDASSAANTLGLILTPLVRQAVDGPVPMALIDKPQAGTGGSLLAETVALIASGRGAEMLGAPRDDEEWRKQITAKLSGGGTMITVDNVEGPLYAPSLARAITARTWTDRVLGRSESITLSQRATWLATGNNIILRGDLPRRCYWIRLDAKKTRPWQREGFRHPDLLSWVSKNRGSLVHALLTIARAWFVAGKPKADGVPRLGSFEAWAETVGGIVAYACIPGFLGNLEALYEKADEGNREWEGFLVSWLEMCGAEPITVAALMQKIKDSDKFRAALPPDLAEAFDKSQGTFSRKLGNALSKRAGTHYGEDGLRVVKAGEFRRAVQWKLEKGSIQCEFVSLVSLYNPSAGKKQAYNTSSTENKKVEEPETNSNNSQTHIKEEVPVSFDLKAGESATVEELRDRRNALAASDDDLEEDLAAVRDLFYADEEGAE
;
A
#
# COMPACT_ATOMS: atom_id res chain seq x y z
N MET A 1 -6.48 -1.58 -60.94
CA MET A 1 -7.79 -2.17 -61.24
C MET A 1 -8.36 -2.76 -59.97
N SER A 2 -9.61 -2.42 -59.71
CA SER A 2 -10.42 -2.70 -58.53
C SER A 2 -10.75 -4.17 -58.34
N GLY A 3 -10.59 -4.67 -57.11
CA GLY A 3 -11.08 -5.96 -56.63
C GLY A 3 -11.20 -5.94 -55.11
N ALA A 4 -12.33 -6.42 -54.59
CA ALA A 4 -12.80 -6.31 -53.22
C ALA A 4 -11.87 -6.95 -52.16
N THR A 5 -11.83 -6.37 -50.95
CA THR A 5 -11.26 -6.99 -49.75
C THR A 5 -12.20 -8.05 -49.19
N SER A 6 -12.39 -9.12 -49.96
CA SER A 6 -13.09 -10.35 -49.57
C SER A 6 -12.32 -11.55 -50.12
N GLY A 7 -11.86 -12.43 -49.23
CA GLY A 7 -11.51 -13.80 -49.64
C GLY A 7 -10.03 -14.19 -49.63
N VAL A 8 -9.27 -13.92 -48.56
CA VAL A 8 -8.09 -14.77 -48.27
C VAL A 8 -8.58 -15.97 -47.48
N ARG A 9 -8.70 -17.12 -48.14
CA ARG A 9 -9.19 -18.35 -47.52
C ARG A 9 -8.11 -18.93 -46.60
N PRO A 10 -8.48 -19.68 -45.54
CA PRO A 10 -7.51 -20.28 -44.62
C PRO A 10 -6.41 -21.10 -45.33
N GLU A 11 -6.70 -21.72 -46.46
CA GLU A 11 -5.78 -22.56 -47.24
C GLU A 11 -4.71 -21.77 -48.00
N GLN A 12 -4.93 -20.45 -48.17
CA GLN A 12 -3.96 -19.53 -48.77
C GLN A 12 -2.92 -19.05 -47.75
N ARG A 13 -3.24 -19.09 -46.45
CA ARG A 13 -2.35 -18.65 -45.37
C ARG A 13 -1.22 -19.63 -45.14
N PHE A 14 -0.08 -19.09 -44.70
CA PHE A 14 1.06 -19.93 -44.34
C PHE A 14 0.81 -20.67 -43.03
N SER A 15 1.14 -21.96 -43.04
CA SER A 15 0.94 -22.88 -41.92
C SER A 15 2.20 -23.74 -41.72
N PRO A 16 2.30 -24.52 -40.62
CA PRO A 16 3.46 -25.40 -40.44
C PRO A 16 3.66 -26.42 -41.55
N SER A 17 2.58 -26.83 -42.24
CA SER A 17 2.65 -27.73 -43.40
C SER A 17 2.89 -27.02 -44.73
N LYS A 18 2.69 -25.70 -44.79
CA LYS A 18 2.90 -24.85 -45.97
C LYS A 18 3.48 -23.49 -45.54
N PRO A 19 4.77 -23.44 -45.15
CA PRO A 19 5.40 -22.21 -44.67
C PRO A 19 5.55 -21.18 -45.80
N CYS A 20 5.83 -19.94 -45.42
CA CYS A 20 6.09 -18.87 -46.38
C CYS A 20 7.30 -19.24 -47.27
N PRO A 21 7.16 -19.23 -48.61
CA PRO A 21 8.26 -19.59 -49.51
C PRO A 21 9.38 -18.54 -49.53
N ILE A 22 9.14 -17.36 -48.96
CA ILE A 22 10.12 -16.27 -48.90
C ILE A 22 10.95 -16.36 -47.62
N CYS A 23 10.29 -16.41 -46.46
CA CYS A 23 10.96 -16.30 -45.16
C CYS A 23 10.94 -17.59 -44.31
N GLY A 24 10.29 -18.65 -44.79
CA GLY A 24 10.15 -19.93 -44.08
C GLY A 24 9.22 -19.92 -42.86
N GLY A 25 8.64 -18.76 -42.52
CA GLY A 25 7.77 -18.60 -41.34
C GLY A 25 6.29 -18.92 -41.61
N ASP A 26 5.52 -19.09 -40.53
CA ASP A 26 4.07 -19.31 -40.56
C ASP A 26 3.38 -18.62 -39.37
N GLU A 27 2.05 -18.57 -39.36
CA GLU A 27 1.28 -17.81 -38.37
C GLU A 27 1.34 -18.40 -36.95
N ARG A 28 1.69 -19.69 -36.81
CA ARG A 28 1.76 -20.40 -35.52
C ARG A 28 3.12 -20.30 -34.85
N ARG A 29 4.13 -19.74 -35.52
CA ARG A 29 5.45 -19.49 -34.91
C ARG A 29 5.35 -18.45 -33.78
N PRO A 30 6.20 -18.54 -32.74
CA PRO A 30 6.19 -17.61 -31.61
C PRO A 30 6.38 -16.14 -32.05
N ARG A 31 5.68 -15.21 -31.38
CA ARG A 31 5.90 -13.77 -31.56
C ARG A 31 7.20 -13.34 -30.87
N GLY A 32 7.88 -12.32 -31.40
CA GLY A 32 9.03 -11.68 -30.75
C GLY A 32 10.42 -12.28 -31.06
N ILE A 33 10.51 -13.41 -31.76
CA ILE A 33 11.79 -14.06 -32.12
C ILE A 33 12.11 -14.01 -33.63
N GLY A 34 11.35 -13.24 -34.42
CA GLY A 34 11.62 -13.05 -35.84
C GLY A 34 11.32 -14.27 -36.74
N GLU A 35 10.54 -15.26 -36.31
CA GLU A 35 10.20 -16.44 -37.14
C GLU A 35 8.76 -16.46 -37.65
N ARG A 36 7.90 -15.57 -37.16
CA ARG A 36 6.47 -15.56 -37.46
C ARG A 36 6.16 -14.83 -38.76
N CYS A 37 5.34 -15.45 -39.61
CA CYS A 37 4.83 -14.83 -40.84
C CYS A 37 3.32 -15.02 -40.94
N THR A 38 2.56 -13.92 -40.95
CA THR A 38 1.09 -13.93 -41.06
C THR A 38 0.60 -13.82 -42.51
N GLY A 39 1.51 -14.05 -43.45
CA GLY A 39 1.32 -13.91 -44.89
C GLY A 39 0.47 -15.00 -45.55
N PHE A 40 0.33 -14.90 -46.87
CA PHE A 40 -0.42 -15.87 -47.69
C PHE A 40 0.05 -15.89 -49.15
N ILE A 41 -0.40 -16.88 -49.91
CA ILE A 41 -0.20 -16.97 -51.38
C ILE A 41 -1.44 -16.45 -52.12
N SER A 42 -1.23 -15.64 -53.16
CA SER A 42 -2.30 -15.14 -54.03
C SER A 42 -3.10 -16.28 -54.66
N GLU A 43 -4.36 -16.03 -55.02
CA GLU A 43 -5.25 -17.07 -55.57
C GLU A 43 -4.72 -17.69 -56.87
N ASP A 44 -3.99 -16.92 -57.68
CA ASP A 44 -3.33 -17.38 -58.91
C ASP A 44 -2.02 -18.14 -58.67
N GLY A 45 -1.55 -18.26 -57.42
CA GLY A 45 -0.33 -18.95 -57.04
C GLY A 45 0.97 -18.27 -57.50
N LYS A 46 0.90 -17.07 -58.09
CA LYS A 46 2.06 -16.37 -58.67
C LYS A 46 2.75 -15.43 -57.70
N TRP A 47 2.09 -15.06 -56.61
CA TRP A 47 2.60 -14.08 -55.65
C TRP A 47 2.52 -14.60 -54.21
N ALA A 48 3.54 -14.27 -53.42
CA ALA A 48 3.53 -14.46 -51.98
C ALA A 48 3.48 -13.10 -51.28
N HIS A 49 2.57 -12.97 -50.32
CA HIS A 49 2.48 -11.84 -49.42
C HIS A 49 3.21 -12.21 -48.14
N CYS A 50 4.43 -11.68 -47.94
CA CYS A 50 5.28 -11.98 -46.78
C CYS A 50 5.17 -10.84 -45.75
N SER A 51 4.91 -11.14 -44.48
CA SER A 51 4.86 -10.10 -43.43
C SER A 51 6.23 -9.78 -42.83
N ARG A 52 7.31 -10.40 -43.33
CA ARG A 52 8.68 -10.22 -42.81
C ARG A 52 9.44 -9.21 -43.66
N GLU A 53 9.68 -8.04 -43.09
CA GLU A 53 10.31 -6.89 -43.72
C GLU A 53 11.79 -7.14 -44.05
N GLU A 54 12.50 -7.89 -43.22
CA GLU A 54 13.90 -8.24 -43.44
C GLU A 54 14.12 -9.09 -44.70
N HIS A 55 13.05 -9.70 -45.24
CA HIS A 55 13.09 -10.43 -46.52
C HIS A 55 12.53 -9.62 -47.69
N ALA A 56 12.06 -8.38 -47.46
CA ALA A 56 11.34 -7.59 -48.45
C ALA A 56 12.23 -7.05 -49.58
N GLY A 57 13.48 -6.67 -49.29
CA GLY A 57 14.32 -5.93 -50.24
C GLY A 57 13.59 -4.70 -50.79
N ALA A 58 13.54 -4.52 -52.13
CA ALA A 58 12.75 -3.45 -52.77
C ALA A 58 11.33 -3.88 -53.19
N SER A 59 10.81 -4.99 -52.64
CA SER A 59 9.43 -5.40 -52.88
C SER A 59 8.43 -4.41 -52.25
N PRO A 60 7.35 -4.04 -52.97
CA PRO A 60 6.39 -3.08 -52.46
C PRO A 60 5.59 -3.66 -51.28
N PHE A 61 5.42 -2.86 -50.24
CA PHE A 61 4.49 -3.13 -49.15
C PHE A 61 3.05 -2.86 -49.60
N ASN A 62 2.12 -3.74 -49.23
CA ASN A 62 0.70 -3.57 -49.52
C ASN A 62 -0.07 -3.32 -48.21
N ASP A 63 -0.52 -2.07 -48.02
CA ASP A 63 -1.21 -1.62 -46.82
C ASP A 63 -2.50 -2.40 -46.54
N LYS A 64 -3.19 -2.91 -47.58
CA LYS A 64 -4.45 -3.65 -47.42
C LYS A 64 -4.25 -5.06 -46.86
N THR A 65 -3.07 -5.64 -47.05
CA THR A 65 -2.75 -7.01 -46.61
C THR A 65 -1.66 -7.04 -45.56
N SER A 66 -1.14 -5.87 -45.18
CA SER A 66 -0.03 -5.67 -44.23
C SER A 66 1.16 -6.61 -44.50
N ALA A 67 1.54 -6.74 -45.78
CA ALA A 67 2.59 -7.66 -46.22
C ALA A 67 3.28 -7.16 -47.50
N PHE A 68 4.55 -7.53 -47.65
CA PHE A 68 5.37 -7.28 -48.83
C PHE A 68 5.06 -8.30 -49.94
N VAL A 69 4.97 -7.83 -51.19
CA VAL A 69 4.53 -8.66 -52.32
C VAL A 69 5.73 -9.20 -53.11
N HIS A 70 5.88 -10.52 -53.13
CA HIS A 70 6.95 -11.22 -53.82
C HIS A 70 6.40 -12.00 -55.01
N LYS A 71 7.09 -11.92 -56.15
CA LYS A 71 6.79 -12.72 -57.34
C LYS A 71 7.44 -14.09 -57.18
N LEU A 72 6.67 -15.18 -57.33
CA LEU A 72 7.17 -16.54 -57.09
C LEU A 72 7.86 -17.18 -58.30
N THR A 73 7.89 -16.49 -59.45
CA THR A 73 8.51 -16.94 -60.70
C THR A 73 9.30 -15.81 -61.37
N GLY A 74 10.59 -16.04 -61.66
CA GLY A 74 11.52 -15.07 -62.23
C GLY A 74 12.10 -14.07 -61.22
N ASP A 75 12.68 -12.98 -61.75
CA ASP A 75 13.34 -11.97 -60.95
C ASP A 75 12.32 -11.20 -60.10
N CYS A 76 12.54 -11.17 -58.78
CA CYS A 76 11.68 -10.48 -57.83
C CYS A 76 12.32 -9.16 -57.37
N LYS A 77 11.46 -8.19 -57.02
CA LYS A 77 11.89 -6.87 -56.55
C LYS A 77 12.63 -6.90 -55.21
N CYS A 78 12.58 -7.99 -54.45
CA CYS A 78 13.42 -8.15 -53.27
C CYS A 78 14.91 -8.35 -53.60
N GLY A 79 15.28 -8.48 -54.89
CA GLY A 79 16.64 -8.72 -55.34
C GLY A 79 17.00 -10.19 -55.47
N VAL A 80 16.06 -11.09 -55.16
CA VAL A 80 16.23 -12.55 -55.30
C VAL A 80 15.36 -13.06 -56.45
N ARG A 81 15.90 -13.97 -57.26
CA ARG A 81 15.11 -14.67 -58.28
C ARG A 81 14.39 -15.85 -57.64
N HIS A 82 13.06 -15.85 -57.70
CA HIS A 82 12.24 -16.94 -57.19
C HIS A 82 11.76 -17.72 -58.40
N ASP A 83 12.33 -18.87 -58.73
CA ASP A 83 11.85 -19.74 -59.81
C ASP A 83 11.18 -20.99 -59.23
N PRO A 84 10.10 -21.52 -59.86
CA PRO A 84 9.43 -22.69 -59.36
C PRO A 84 10.30 -23.93 -59.61
N VAL A 85 10.76 -24.56 -58.54
CA VAL A 85 11.44 -25.86 -58.60
C VAL A 85 10.43 -26.91 -59.07
N PRO A 86 10.70 -27.68 -60.15
CA PRO A 86 9.83 -28.79 -60.54
C PRO A 86 9.73 -29.80 -59.38
N PRO A 87 8.59 -30.49 -59.19
CA PRO A 87 8.50 -31.51 -58.16
C PRO A 87 9.40 -32.69 -58.56
N GLY A 88 10.67 -32.64 -58.13
CA GLY A 88 11.64 -33.71 -58.40
C GLY A 88 13.08 -33.32 -58.74
N ALA A 89 13.52 -32.05 -58.70
CA ALA A 89 14.94 -31.75 -58.97
C ALA A 89 15.58 -30.78 -57.96
N GLU A 90 16.46 -31.36 -57.15
CA GLU A 90 17.64 -30.83 -56.47
C GLU A 90 17.48 -29.84 -55.30
N SER A 91 17.53 -30.47 -54.13
CA SER A 91 17.67 -29.95 -52.78
C SER A 91 19.06 -29.36 -52.49
N LEU A 92 19.10 -28.06 -52.19
CA LEU A 92 20.13 -27.48 -51.32
C LEU A 92 19.99 -28.10 -49.89
N PRO A 93 21.09 -28.30 -49.15
CA PRO A 93 21.24 -29.42 -48.23
C PRO A 93 20.26 -29.33 -47.07
N ARG A 94 19.23 -30.17 -47.11
CA ARG A 94 18.45 -30.56 -45.94
C ARG A 94 19.31 -31.51 -45.14
N GLU A 95 19.65 -31.13 -43.92
CA GLU A 95 20.22 -32.08 -42.97
C GLU A 95 19.30 -33.32 -42.86
N PRO A 96 19.85 -34.53 -42.96
CA PRO A 96 19.08 -35.74 -43.04
C PRO A 96 18.34 -36.02 -41.72
N ARG A 97 17.05 -36.35 -41.84
CA ARG A 97 16.33 -37.16 -40.84
C ARG A 97 17.04 -38.52 -40.76
N LYS A 98 17.92 -38.70 -39.77
CA LYS A 98 18.48 -40.01 -39.43
C LYS A 98 17.42 -40.81 -38.65
N ASN A 99 16.60 -41.58 -39.37
CA ASN A 99 16.18 -42.90 -38.89
C ASN A 99 17.20 -43.90 -39.43
N GLY A 100 17.90 -44.59 -38.52
CA GLY A 100 18.46 -45.92 -38.76
C GLY A 100 19.80 -46.00 -39.51
N LYS A 101 20.83 -46.34 -38.72
CA LYS A 101 22.10 -46.99 -39.07
C LYS A 101 23.28 -46.07 -39.44
N GLY A 102 24.22 -45.98 -38.50
CA GLY A 102 25.62 -45.69 -38.79
C GLY A 102 26.07 -44.23 -38.64
N ASP A 103 27.09 -44.06 -37.82
CA ASP A 103 28.01 -42.93 -37.69
C ASP A 103 27.58 -41.62 -37.00
N THR A 104 28.38 -41.37 -35.96
CA THR A 104 28.40 -40.35 -34.90
C THR A 104 28.31 -38.90 -35.40
N ARG A 105 27.20 -38.22 -35.09
CA ARG A 105 27.23 -36.75 -34.93
C ARG A 105 28.15 -36.44 -33.75
N SER A 106 29.01 -35.42 -33.85
CA SER A 106 29.83 -34.98 -32.71
C SER A 106 28.91 -34.39 -31.65
N LEU A 107 28.44 -35.23 -30.73
CA LEU A 107 27.50 -34.90 -29.67
C LEU A 107 28.09 -33.97 -28.59
N GLY A 108 29.09 -33.15 -28.91
CA GLY A 108 29.90 -32.43 -27.93
C GLY A 108 30.73 -33.37 -27.05
N ARG A 109 31.60 -32.78 -26.23
CA ARG A 109 32.42 -33.52 -25.25
C ARG A 109 31.49 -34.12 -24.19
N THR A 110 31.69 -35.40 -23.84
CA THR A 110 31.00 -36.00 -22.69
C THR A 110 31.55 -35.40 -21.41
N VAL A 111 30.66 -34.91 -20.56
CA VAL A 111 30.96 -34.34 -19.24
C VAL A 111 30.62 -35.35 -18.14
N ALA A 112 29.50 -36.06 -18.28
CA ALA A 112 29.09 -37.12 -17.36
C ALA A 112 28.22 -38.16 -18.08
N GLU A 113 28.17 -39.38 -17.53
CA GLU A 113 27.33 -40.49 -18.00
C GLU A 113 26.55 -41.04 -16.82
N TYR A 114 25.23 -41.12 -16.95
CA TYR A 114 24.31 -41.57 -15.91
C TYR A 114 23.64 -42.87 -16.35
N ASP A 115 23.94 -43.95 -15.65
CA ASP A 115 23.49 -45.30 -15.99
C ASP A 115 22.14 -45.63 -15.36
N TYR A 116 21.18 -45.98 -16.21
CA TYR A 116 19.87 -46.48 -15.80
C TYR A 116 19.87 -48.00 -15.99
N THR A 117 19.91 -48.72 -14.86
CA THR A 117 19.97 -50.17 -14.80
C THR A 117 18.64 -50.79 -14.36
N ASP A 118 18.40 -52.04 -14.72
CA ASP A 118 17.26 -52.81 -14.22
C ASP A 118 17.46 -53.32 -12.80
N GLU A 119 16.52 -54.12 -12.30
CA GLU A 119 16.55 -54.67 -10.94
C GLU A 119 17.75 -55.62 -10.67
N GLN A 120 18.44 -56.09 -11.71
CA GLN A 120 19.62 -56.95 -11.63
C GLN A 120 20.92 -56.17 -11.86
N ASP A 121 20.85 -54.84 -11.91
CA ASP A 121 21.94 -53.93 -12.26
C ASP A 121 22.45 -54.09 -13.71
N GLU A 122 21.63 -54.66 -14.60
CA GLU A 122 21.94 -54.71 -16.04
C GLU A 122 21.59 -53.37 -16.70
N LEU A 123 22.52 -52.84 -17.52
CA LEU A 123 22.38 -51.54 -18.16
C LEU A 123 21.26 -51.51 -19.22
N LEU A 124 20.20 -50.74 -18.97
CA LEU A 124 19.10 -50.51 -19.91
C LEU A 124 19.42 -49.36 -20.88
N PHE A 125 19.77 -48.20 -20.34
CA PHE A 125 20.14 -47.02 -21.09
C PHE A 125 20.98 -46.05 -20.26
N GLN A 126 21.53 -45.03 -20.91
CA GLN A 126 22.30 -43.97 -20.27
C GLN A 126 21.77 -42.60 -20.68
N VAL A 127 21.75 -41.66 -19.74
CA VAL A 127 21.64 -40.23 -20.00
C VAL A 127 23.06 -39.66 -20.01
N VAL A 128 23.44 -38.97 -21.08
CA VAL A 128 24.81 -38.47 -21.26
C VAL A 128 24.81 -36.95 -21.22
N ARG A 129 25.49 -36.34 -20.26
CA ARG A 129 25.67 -34.88 -20.20
C ARG A 129 26.77 -34.44 -21.17
N LYS A 130 26.44 -33.47 -22.01
CA LYS A 130 27.32 -32.92 -23.06
C LYS A 130 27.57 -31.43 -22.87
N GLU A 131 28.68 -30.96 -23.45
CA GLU A 131 29.04 -29.54 -23.54
C GLU A 131 29.06 -29.09 -25.02
N PRO A 132 28.30 -28.03 -25.41
CA PRO A 132 27.39 -27.21 -24.60
C PRO A 132 26.19 -27.99 -24.02
N LYS A 133 25.63 -27.51 -22.88
CA LYS A 133 24.67 -28.24 -22.01
C LYS A 133 23.55 -28.91 -22.82
N ASN A 134 23.61 -30.23 -22.91
CA ASN A 134 22.61 -31.10 -23.54
C ASN A 134 22.64 -32.50 -22.89
N PHE A 135 21.55 -33.24 -22.95
CA PHE A 135 21.37 -34.54 -22.30
C PHE A 135 20.86 -35.62 -23.28
N PRO A 136 21.62 -35.98 -24.35
CA PRO A 136 21.26 -37.10 -25.21
C PRO A 136 21.21 -38.43 -24.45
N GLN A 137 20.31 -39.32 -24.85
CA GLN A 137 20.14 -40.65 -24.26
C GLN A 137 20.59 -41.74 -25.23
N ARG A 138 21.19 -42.81 -24.72
CA ARG A 138 21.67 -43.95 -25.52
C ARG A 138 21.42 -45.27 -24.83
N ARG A 139 21.30 -46.36 -25.59
CA ARG A 139 21.21 -47.73 -25.07
C ARG A 139 22.30 -48.64 -25.63
N PRO A 140 22.66 -49.75 -24.95
CA PRO A 140 23.54 -50.76 -25.51
C PRO A 140 22.97 -51.36 -26.79
N ASN A 141 23.82 -51.64 -27.77
CA ASN A 141 23.44 -52.31 -29.03
C ASN A 141 23.54 -53.85 -28.96
N GLY A 142 23.87 -54.42 -27.78
CA GLY A 142 24.10 -55.85 -27.57
C GLY A 142 25.41 -56.40 -28.14
N ARG A 143 26.28 -55.55 -28.71
CA ARG A 143 27.57 -55.90 -29.33
C ARG A 143 28.73 -55.01 -28.87
N GLY A 144 28.61 -54.39 -27.68
CA GLY A 144 29.62 -53.50 -27.12
C GLY A 144 29.64 -52.06 -27.67
N GLY A 145 28.57 -51.61 -28.34
CA GLY A 145 28.42 -50.23 -28.81
C GLY A 145 27.06 -49.60 -28.45
N TRP A 146 26.79 -48.39 -28.94
CA TRP A 146 25.65 -47.58 -28.52
C TRP A 146 24.65 -47.29 -29.64
N VAL A 147 23.36 -47.27 -29.29
CA VAL A 147 22.27 -46.71 -30.11
C VAL A 147 21.77 -45.44 -29.42
N TRP A 148 21.83 -44.28 -30.11
CA TRP A 148 21.52 -42.96 -29.55
C TRP A 148 20.01 -42.63 -29.55
N ASP A 149 19.22 -43.53 -29.00
CA ASP A 149 17.83 -43.33 -28.62
C ASP A 149 17.41 -44.39 -27.59
N VAL A 150 16.28 -44.16 -26.92
CA VAL A 150 15.70 -45.09 -25.92
C VAL A 150 14.36 -45.66 -26.37
N LYS A 151 14.13 -45.76 -27.69
CA LYS A 151 12.92 -46.40 -28.22
C LYS A 151 12.91 -47.88 -27.83
N ASP A 152 11.74 -48.36 -27.39
CA ASP A 152 11.50 -49.74 -26.99
C ASP A 152 12.36 -50.23 -25.81
N VAL A 153 12.90 -49.30 -25.01
CA VAL A 153 13.57 -49.58 -23.73
C VAL A 153 12.67 -49.16 -22.59
N ARG A 154 12.52 -50.05 -21.59
CA ARG A 154 11.83 -49.75 -20.34
C ARG A 154 12.51 -48.57 -19.65
N ARG A 155 11.75 -47.55 -19.30
CA ARG A 155 12.26 -46.42 -18.51
C ARG A 155 12.12 -46.76 -17.04
N VAL A 156 13.16 -46.44 -16.28
CA VAL A 156 13.24 -46.69 -14.85
C VAL A 156 13.67 -45.42 -14.15
N LEU A 157 13.44 -45.35 -12.83
CA LEU A 157 13.99 -44.30 -12.00
C LEU A 157 15.52 -44.45 -11.89
N TYR A 158 16.21 -43.32 -11.78
CA TYR A 158 17.65 -43.34 -11.58
C TYR A 158 17.98 -43.97 -10.22
N ARG A 159 19.01 -44.83 -10.15
CA ARG A 159 19.34 -45.65 -8.97
C ARG A 159 18.28 -46.71 -8.59
N LEU A 160 17.55 -47.28 -9.54
CA LEU A 160 16.54 -48.33 -9.30
C LEU A 160 17.02 -49.49 -8.39
N PRO A 161 18.18 -50.14 -8.60
CA PRO A 161 18.64 -51.20 -7.69
C PRO A 161 18.76 -50.75 -6.23
N LYS A 162 19.26 -49.53 -6.00
CA LYS A 162 19.43 -48.95 -4.66
C LYS A 162 18.07 -48.68 -4.00
N LEU A 163 17.10 -48.18 -4.77
CA LEU A 163 15.72 -48.01 -4.30
C LEU A 163 15.06 -49.34 -3.92
N LEU A 164 15.35 -50.42 -4.64
CA LEU A 164 14.79 -51.74 -4.34
C LEU A 164 15.48 -52.47 -3.20
N ALA A 165 16.78 -52.21 -2.98
CA ALA A 165 17.55 -52.78 -1.88
C ALA A 165 17.31 -52.07 -0.54
N ALA A 166 16.90 -50.80 -0.56
CA ALA A 166 16.56 -50.01 0.62
C ALA A 166 15.30 -50.50 1.32
N ASP A 167 15.19 -50.28 2.63
CA ASP A 167 14.01 -50.65 3.41
C ASP A 167 12.75 -49.89 2.92
N GLN A 168 11.58 -50.52 3.00
CA GLN A 168 10.33 -49.93 2.50
C GLN A 168 9.91 -48.66 3.26
N GLY A 169 10.31 -48.54 4.54
CA GLY A 169 10.06 -47.35 5.36
C GLY A 169 11.11 -46.25 5.20
N GLU A 170 12.18 -46.47 4.43
CA GLU A 170 13.23 -45.49 4.24
C GLU A 170 12.74 -44.35 3.32
N GLN A 171 12.98 -43.10 3.75
CA GLN A 171 12.53 -41.91 3.04
C GLN A 171 13.32 -41.68 1.76
N VAL A 172 12.59 -41.53 0.66
CA VAL A 172 13.17 -41.29 -0.67
C VAL A 172 13.10 -39.80 -1.01
N PHE A 173 14.23 -39.22 -1.43
CA PHE A 173 14.31 -37.87 -1.96
C PHE A 173 14.28 -37.89 -3.49
N ALA A 174 13.29 -37.23 -4.07
CA ALA A 174 13.12 -37.08 -5.52
C ALA A 174 13.55 -35.67 -5.97
N PHE A 175 14.65 -35.60 -6.72
CA PHE A 175 15.20 -34.36 -7.28
C PHE A 175 14.90 -34.23 -8.79
N GLU A 176 15.05 -33.04 -9.39
CA GLU A 176 14.79 -32.81 -10.83
C GLU A 176 15.87 -33.43 -11.74
N GLY A 177 17.14 -33.52 -11.28
CA GLY A 177 18.28 -33.95 -12.10
C GLY A 177 19.23 -34.96 -11.45
N GLU A 178 20.03 -35.64 -12.27
CA GLU A 178 20.95 -36.68 -11.80
C GLU A 178 22.13 -36.16 -10.97
N GLU A 179 22.55 -34.90 -11.15
CA GLU A 179 23.61 -34.30 -10.31
C GLU A 179 23.14 -34.04 -8.87
N ASP A 180 21.88 -33.62 -8.68
CA ASP A 180 21.31 -33.44 -7.35
C ASP A 180 21.16 -34.79 -6.64
N VAL A 181 20.85 -35.86 -7.38
CA VAL A 181 20.86 -37.22 -6.83
C VAL A 181 22.26 -37.58 -6.33
N HIS A 182 23.32 -37.28 -7.07
CA HIS A 182 24.69 -37.55 -6.61
C HIS A 182 25.03 -36.74 -5.37
N GLN A 183 24.67 -35.46 -5.32
CA GLN A 183 24.87 -34.63 -4.13
C GLN A 183 24.10 -35.19 -2.93
N GLY A 184 22.85 -35.61 -3.11
CA GLY A 184 22.05 -36.26 -2.08
C GLY A 184 22.65 -37.60 -1.61
N GLU A 185 23.27 -38.37 -2.50
CA GLU A 185 23.97 -39.61 -2.12
C GLU A 185 25.23 -39.33 -1.27
N GLU A 186 26.00 -38.29 -1.61
CA GLU A 186 27.14 -37.83 -0.80
C GLU A 186 26.68 -37.38 0.60
N ASP A 187 25.47 -36.84 0.68
CA ASP A 187 24.81 -36.42 1.91
C ASP A 187 24.16 -37.58 2.69
N GLY A 188 24.25 -38.81 2.20
CA GLY A 188 23.69 -39.99 2.85
C GLY A 188 22.18 -40.19 2.65
N LEU A 189 21.58 -39.50 1.68
CA LEU A 189 20.14 -39.58 1.37
C LEU A 189 19.86 -40.65 0.31
N LEU A 190 18.76 -41.39 0.50
CA LEU A 190 18.22 -42.28 -0.54
C LEU A 190 17.56 -41.44 -1.64
N SER A 191 18.30 -41.20 -2.73
CA SER A 191 17.96 -40.18 -3.73
C SER A 191 17.66 -40.77 -5.11
N THR A 192 16.72 -40.16 -5.85
CA THR A 192 16.36 -40.57 -7.21
C THR A 192 15.85 -39.43 -8.08
N THR A 193 15.75 -39.66 -9.39
CA THR A 193 15.13 -38.75 -10.37
C THR A 193 14.58 -39.53 -11.58
N ASN A 194 13.77 -38.90 -12.42
CA ASN A 194 13.26 -39.47 -13.67
C ASN A 194 14.15 -39.13 -14.88
N PRO A 195 14.24 -40.02 -15.88
CA PRO A 195 14.97 -39.71 -17.10
C PRO A 195 14.28 -38.60 -17.91
N GLY A 196 15.07 -37.67 -18.46
CA GLY A 196 14.59 -36.62 -19.36
C GLY A 196 14.19 -35.30 -18.69
N GLY A 197 14.47 -35.14 -17.39
CA GLY A 197 14.28 -33.90 -16.61
C GLY A 197 12.82 -33.55 -16.33
N ALA A 198 12.57 -32.33 -15.85
CA ALA A 198 11.22 -31.93 -15.41
C ALA A 198 10.13 -32.11 -16.47
N LEU A 199 8.94 -32.42 -15.96
CA LEU A 199 7.70 -32.70 -16.67
C LEU A 199 7.70 -34.00 -17.49
N LYS A 200 8.66 -34.90 -17.26
CA LYS A 200 8.75 -36.23 -17.90
C LYS A 200 8.44 -37.40 -16.94
N TRP A 201 7.83 -37.11 -15.80
CA TRP A 201 7.33 -38.14 -14.88
C TRP A 201 6.20 -38.94 -15.52
N SER A 202 6.27 -40.27 -15.43
CA SER A 202 5.24 -41.20 -15.89
C SER A 202 4.74 -42.08 -14.75
N GLU A 203 3.53 -42.59 -14.89
CA GLU A 203 2.88 -43.48 -13.93
C GLU A 203 3.71 -44.70 -13.53
N ASP A 204 4.49 -45.27 -14.45
CA ASP A 204 5.37 -46.41 -14.20
C ASP A 204 6.43 -46.12 -13.12
N PHE A 205 6.86 -44.86 -12.96
CA PHE A 205 7.81 -44.45 -11.92
C PHE A 205 7.16 -44.41 -10.53
N SER A 206 5.91 -43.94 -10.47
CA SER A 206 5.15 -43.88 -9.23
C SER A 206 4.92 -45.28 -8.65
N GLY A 207 4.81 -46.30 -9.50
CA GLY A 207 4.72 -47.71 -9.05
C GLY A 207 5.96 -48.20 -8.32
N THR A 208 7.16 -47.73 -8.69
CA THR A 208 8.42 -48.07 -8.00
C THR A 208 8.50 -47.51 -6.57
N LEU A 209 7.78 -46.42 -6.30
CA LEU A 209 7.78 -45.72 -5.01
C LEU A 209 6.54 -46.07 -4.15
N HIS A 210 5.89 -47.19 -4.45
CA HIS A 210 4.69 -47.62 -3.73
C HIS A 210 4.96 -47.82 -2.22
N GLU A 211 4.06 -47.31 -1.38
CA GLU A 211 4.10 -47.36 0.09
C GLU A 211 5.36 -46.77 0.75
N ARG A 212 6.20 -46.04 0.00
CA ARG A 212 7.39 -45.34 0.53
C ARG A 212 7.07 -43.90 0.94
N PRO A 213 7.74 -43.32 1.95
CA PRO A 213 7.68 -41.90 2.21
C PRO A 213 8.56 -41.15 1.19
N VAL A 214 7.99 -40.19 0.46
CA VAL A 214 8.67 -39.47 -0.62
C VAL A 214 8.71 -37.96 -0.35
N VAL A 215 9.90 -37.39 -0.41
CA VAL A 215 10.14 -35.95 -0.37
C VAL A 215 10.57 -35.48 -1.75
N ILE A 216 9.83 -34.52 -2.31
CA ILE A 216 10.11 -33.93 -3.61
C ILE A 216 10.75 -32.57 -3.38
N VAL A 217 11.93 -32.36 -3.98
CA VAL A 217 12.69 -31.11 -3.87
C VAL A 217 12.80 -30.49 -5.27
N PRO A 218 12.00 -29.45 -5.59
CA PRO A 218 12.02 -28.82 -6.90
C PRO A 218 13.18 -27.84 -7.08
N ASP A 219 13.60 -27.64 -8.33
CA ASP A 219 14.36 -26.46 -8.75
C ASP A 219 13.52 -25.19 -8.49
N GLU A 220 14.19 -24.09 -8.09
CA GLU A 220 13.56 -22.82 -7.75
C GLU A 220 13.20 -21.99 -9.01
N ASP A 221 12.37 -22.59 -9.88
CA ASP A 221 11.82 -21.97 -11.09
C ASP A 221 10.40 -22.46 -11.44
N PRO A 222 9.67 -21.79 -12.37
CA PRO A 222 8.30 -22.16 -12.72
C PRO A 222 8.12 -23.59 -13.26
N LYS A 223 9.17 -24.19 -13.85
CA LYS A 223 9.13 -25.54 -14.42
C LYS A 223 9.37 -26.57 -13.31
N GLY A 224 10.30 -26.32 -12.41
CA GLY A 224 10.58 -27.14 -11.23
C GLY A 224 9.37 -27.25 -10.31
N ILE A 225 8.72 -26.13 -9.98
CA ILE A 225 7.49 -26.14 -9.15
C ILE A 225 6.39 -26.99 -9.79
N LYS A 226 6.09 -26.77 -11.08
CA LYS A 226 5.07 -27.55 -11.79
C LYS A 226 5.41 -29.03 -11.89
N HIS A 227 6.70 -29.35 -11.99
CA HIS A 227 7.15 -30.72 -11.99
C HIS A 227 6.91 -31.38 -10.64
N ALA A 228 7.26 -30.73 -9.54
CA ALA A 228 7.01 -31.26 -8.21
C ALA A 228 5.51 -31.50 -7.95
N GLU A 229 4.64 -30.56 -8.33
CA GLU A 229 3.18 -30.75 -8.26
C GLU A 229 2.71 -31.97 -9.09
N GLN A 230 3.22 -32.14 -10.31
CA GLN A 230 2.90 -33.29 -11.15
C GLN A 230 3.33 -34.62 -10.53
N VAL A 231 4.54 -34.66 -9.95
CA VAL A 231 5.08 -35.85 -9.28
C VAL A 231 4.26 -36.17 -8.04
N ALA A 232 3.97 -35.16 -7.21
CA ALA A 232 3.19 -35.32 -5.99
C ALA A 232 1.77 -35.84 -6.29
N ALA A 233 1.11 -35.28 -7.31
CA ALA A 233 -0.20 -35.74 -7.75
C ALA A 233 -0.20 -37.20 -8.23
N SER A 234 0.86 -37.65 -8.92
CA SER A 234 0.96 -39.04 -9.38
C SER A 234 1.29 -40.04 -8.26
N LEU A 235 1.99 -39.58 -7.21
CA LEU A 235 2.34 -40.38 -6.02
C LEU A 235 1.23 -40.40 -4.97
N CYS A 236 0.34 -39.42 -4.97
CA CYS A 236 -0.77 -39.33 -4.04
C CYS A 236 -1.66 -40.58 -4.11
N GLY A 237 -1.90 -41.19 -2.94
CA GLY A 237 -2.64 -42.45 -2.83
C GLY A 237 -1.85 -43.71 -3.22
N LYS A 238 -0.56 -43.57 -3.56
CA LYS A 238 0.34 -44.70 -3.87
C LYS A 238 1.56 -44.77 -2.95
N ALA A 239 2.18 -43.63 -2.66
CA ALA A 239 3.22 -43.48 -1.64
C ALA A 239 2.59 -43.46 -0.23
N SER A 240 3.34 -43.81 0.82
CA SER A 240 2.83 -43.75 2.19
C SER A 240 2.76 -42.34 2.75
N SER A 241 3.62 -41.45 2.27
CA SER A 241 3.59 -40.01 2.52
C SER A 241 4.24 -39.28 1.35
N VAL A 242 3.75 -38.09 1.02
CA VAL A 242 4.32 -37.24 -0.03
C VAL A 242 4.50 -35.85 0.56
N LYS A 243 5.69 -35.26 0.43
CA LYS A 243 5.95 -33.86 0.82
C LYS A 243 6.66 -33.14 -0.32
N ILE A 244 6.34 -31.86 -0.52
CA ILE A 244 7.11 -30.97 -1.41
C ILE A 244 7.86 -29.99 -0.53
N VAL A 245 9.19 -30.07 -0.52
CA VAL A 245 10.05 -29.23 0.32
C VAL A 245 10.79 -28.24 -0.57
N ARG A 246 10.52 -26.96 -0.35
CA ARG A 246 11.26 -25.87 -1.00
C ARG A 246 12.40 -25.42 -0.11
N LEU A 247 13.57 -25.26 -0.71
CA LEU A 247 14.78 -24.90 0.03
C LEU A 247 14.88 -23.38 0.20
N PRO A 248 15.23 -22.88 1.39
CA PRO A 248 15.43 -21.45 1.61
C PRO A 248 16.70 -20.95 0.89
N ARG A 249 16.85 -19.64 0.74
CA ARG A 249 18.04 -18.97 0.18
C ARG A 249 18.32 -19.20 -1.32
N LEU A 250 17.55 -20.03 -2.01
CA LEU A 250 17.68 -20.17 -3.46
C LEU A 250 17.18 -18.94 -4.22
N GLU A 251 17.92 -18.53 -5.27
CA GLU A 251 17.51 -17.44 -6.14
C GLU A 251 16.42 -17.87 -7.13
N TRP A 252 15.27 -17.20 -7.10
CA TRP A 252 14.22 -17.38 -8.09
C TRP A 252 14.65 -16.92 -9.50
N ARG A 253 14.52 -17.79 -10.50
CA ARG A 253 14.78 -17.46 -11.92
C ARG A 253 13.61 -17.86 -12.82
N GLU A 254 13.34 -17.08 -13.86
CA GLU A 254 12.27 -17.41 -14.82
C GLU A 254 12.57 -18.66 -15.66
N LYS A 255 13.84 -19.03 -15.78
CA LYS A 255 14.33 -20.24 -16.46
C LYS A 255 15.64 -20.68 -15.80
N HIS A 256 15.78 -21.98 -15.54
CA HIS A 256 16.99 -22.55 -14.95
C HIS A 256 17.25 -21.93 -13.57
N GLY A 257 16.31 -22.17 -12.65
CA GLY A 257 16.46 -21.87 -11.24
C GLY A 257 17.64 -22.60 -10.61
N GLU A 258 17.96 -22.21 -9.39
CA GLU A 258 18.93 -22.93 -8.58
C GLU A 258 18.31 -24.22 -8.03
N ASP A 259 19.15 -25.23 -7.80
CA ASP A 259 18.78 -26.60 -7.46
C ASP A 259 19.31 -27.02 -6.06
N TYR A 260 19.14 -28.29 -5.69
CA TYR A 260 19.60 -28.79 -4.39
C TYR A 260 21.12 -28.68 -4.24
N ARG A 261 21.87 -28.97 -5.31
CA ARG A 261 23.32 -28.83 -5.32
C ARG A 261 23.75 -27.38 -5.08
N ASP A 262 23.12 -26.42 -5.76
CA ASP A 262 23.38 -25.00 -5.56
C ASP A 262 23.09 -24.57 -4.11
N TRP A 263 22.02 -25.10 -3.51
CA TRP A 263 21.71 -24.86 -2.10
C TRP A 263 22.83 -25.33 -1.16
N ARG A 264 23.40 -26.51 -1.41
CA ARG A 264 24.52 -27.08 -0.64
C ARG A 264 25.83 -26.34 -0.87
N GLU A 265 26.21 -26.11 -2.13
CA GLU A 265 27.53 -25.59 -2.50
C GLU A 265 27.64 -24.06 -2.37
N LYS A 266 26.61 -23.31 -2.79
CA LYS A 266 26.66 -21.84 -2.86
C LYS A 266 26.08 -21.17 -1.62
N HIS A 267 25.00 -21.74 -1.08
CA HIS A 267 24.21 -21.11 -0.01
C HIS A 267 24.49 -21.68 1.38
N GLY A 268 25.31 -22.74 1.49
CA GLY A 268 25.68 -23.35 2.76
C GLY A 268 24.50 -24.04 3.46
N GLY A 269 23.59 -24.65 2.70
CA GLY A 269 22.56 -25.54 3.24
C GLY A 269 23.17 -26.79 3.88
N THR A 270 22.50 -27.34 4.90
CA THR A 270 22.96 -28.54 5.64
C THR A 270 21.94 -29.67 5.57
N VAL A 271 22.38 -30.92 5.79
CA VAL A 271 21.46 -32.08 5.83
C VAL A 271 20.49 -31.94 6.99
N GLU A 272 20.98 -31.48 8.14
CA GLU A 272 20.19 -31.27 9.36
C GLU A 272 19.05 -30.27 9.11
N GLU A 273 19.34 -29.18 8.39
CA GLU A 273 18.34 -28.20 7.99
C GLU A 273 17.33 -28.78 6.99
N LEU A 274 17.78 -29.58 6.02
CA LEU A 274 16.87 -30.26 5.10
C LEU A 274 15.91 -31.20 5.84
N LEU A 275 16.42 -32.00 6.79
CA LEU A 275 15.61 -32.93 7.56
C LEU A 275 14.61 -32.18 8.47
N GLN A 276 15.01 -31.05 9.06
CA GLN A 276 14.09 -30.20 9.81
C GLN A 276 12.99 -29.62 8.91
N LEU A 277 13.35 -29.13 7.72
CA LEU A 277 12.39 -28.65 6.74
C LEU A 277 11.39 -29.75 6.33
N VAL A 278 11.86 -30.99 6.18
CA VAL A 278 10.99 -32.14 5.91
C VAL A 278 10.03 -32.39 7.07
N GLU A 279 10.50 -32.34 8.32
CA GLU A 279 9.66 -32.53 9.51
C GLU A 279 8.57 -31.46 9.60
N ASP A 280 8.95 -30.20 9.41
CA ASP A 280 8.06 -29.03 9.48
C ASP A 280 7.09 -28.93 8.30
N THR A 281 7.41 -29.56 7.17
CA THR A 281 6.55 -29.56 5.98
C THR A 281 5.36 -30.50 6.19
N PRO A 282 4.11 -30.02 6.07
CA PRO A 282 2.94 -30.87 6.15
C PRO A 282 2.89 -31.88 4.99
N GLU A 283 2.17 -32.99 5.17
CA GLU A 283 1.90 -33.90 4.06
C GLU A 283 1.19 -33.17 2.92
N TRP A 284 1.67 -33.41 1.71
CA TRP A 284 1.07 -32.89 0.50
C TRP A 284 -0.26 -33.60 0.26
N THR A 285 -1.33 -32.82 0.28
CA THR A 285 -2.64 -33.25 -0.21
C THR A 285 -2.92 -32.54 -1.52
N PRO A 286 -3.52 -33.22 -2.52
CA PRO A 286 -4.05 -32.53 -3.69
C PRO A 286 -5.02 -31.46 -3.18
N GLU A 287 -4.93 -30.24 -3.68
CA GLU A 287 -5.97 -29.25 -3.44
C GLU A 287 -7.27 -29.85 -3.96
N GLU A 288 -8.13 -30.34 -3.05
CA GLU A 288 -9.52 -30.56 -3.40
C GLU A 288 -10.09 -29.17 -3.70
N GLU A 289 -10.19 -28.81 -4.98
CA GLU A 289 -11.15 -27.81 -5.40
C GLU A 289 -12.51 -28.36 -4.97
N SER A 290 -12.95 -28.01 -3.76
CA SER A 290 -14.30 -28.28 -3.30
C SER A 290 -15.23 -27.83 -4.42
N PRO A 291 -16.14 -28.70 -4.89
CA PRO A 291 -16.90 -28.44 -6.11
C PRO A 291 -17.57 -27.08 -6.03
N LEU A 292 -17.44 -26.29 -7.11
CA LEU A 292 -18.08 -24.99 -7.18
C LEU A 292 -19.58 -25.13 -7.00
N ARG A 293 -20.17 -24.23 -6.21
CA ARG A 293 -21.62 -24.21 -6.00
C ARG A 293 -22.31 -24.04 -7.35
N THR A 294 -23.24 -24.94 -7.67
CA THR A 294 -24.04 -24.84 -8.90
C THR A 294 -25.23 -23.91 -8.67
N ILE A 295 -25.33 -22.84 -9.46
CA ILE A 295 -26.39 -21.83 -9.36
C ILE A 295 -27.27 -21.90 -10.61
N ARG A 296 -28.49 -22.40 -10.44
CA ARG A 296 -29.52 -22.40 -11.48
C ARG A 296 -30.03 -20.97 -11.73
N VAL A 297 -29.96 -20.50 -12.97
CA VAL A 297 -30.39 -19.13 -13.33
C VAL A 297 -31.80 -19.02 -13.90
N ASN A 298 -32.34 -20.10 -14.49
CA ASN A 298 -33.65 -20.06 -15.14
C ASN A 298 -34.78 -20.62 -14.26
N ASN A 299 -35.99 -20.10 -14.45
CA ASN A 299 -37.20 -20.45 -13.67
C ASN A 299 -37.03 -20.21 -12.16
N ARG A 300 -36.27 -19.17 -11.78
CA ARG A 300 -36.09 -18.73 -10.38
C ARG A 300 -36.24 -17.21 -10.30
N HIS A 301 -36.61 -16.70 -9.12
CA HIS A 301 -36.64 -15.25 -8.90
C HIS A 301 -35.23 -14.69 -8.79
N LEU A 302 -35.05 -13.44 -9.26
CA LEU A 302 -33.78 -12.72 -9.18
C LEU A 302 -33.18 -12.75 -7.77
N ARG A 303 -33.99 -12.43 -6.76
CA ARG A 303 -33.57 -12.41 -5.34
C ARG A 303 -32.91 -13.72 -4.88
N ASP A 304 -33.39 -14.87 -5.36
CA ASP A 304 -32.90 -16.18 -4.95
C ASP A 304 -31.57 -16.49 -5.64
N VAL A 305 -31.47 -16.16 -6.93
CA VAL A 305 -30.23 -16.32 -7.70
C VAL A 305 -29.14 -15.39 -7.17
N THR A 306 -29.49 -14.14 -6.84
CA THR A 306 -28.59 -13.17 -6.21
C THR A 306 -28.14 -13.66 -4.83
N SER A 307 -29.07 -14.15 -4.00
CA SER A 307 -28.72 -14.71 -2.68
C SER A 307 -27.76 -15.90 -2.80
N ASP A 308 -27.99 -16.78 -3.76
CA ASP A 308 -27.09 -17.92 -3.99
C ASP A 308 -25.71 -17.50 -4.50
N ALA A 309 -25.66 -16.49 -5.38
CA ALA A 309 -24.42 -15.92 -5.87
C ALA A 309 -23.63 -15.21 -4.77
N LEU A 310 -24.31 -14.47 -3.89
CA LEU A 310 -23.69 -13.83 -2.73
C LEU A 310 -23.14 -14.86 -1.76
N ALA A 311 -23.89 -15.91 -1.46
CA ALA A 311 -23.44 -16.98 -0.57
C ALA A 311 -22.17 -17.68 -1.12
N ALA A 312 -22.15 -18.01 -2.41
CA ALA A 312 -20.96 -18.57 -3.05
C ALA A 312 -19.76 -17.61 -3.02
N LEU A 313 -20.01 -16.31 -3.23
CA LEU A 313 -18.97 -15.29 -3.14
C LEU A 313 -18.40 -15.18 -1.73
N VAL A 314 -19.23 -15.14 -0.69
CA VAL A 314 -18.80 -15.05 0.71
C VAL A 314 -18.03 -16.30 1.13
N GLU A 315 -18.55 -17.49 0.81
CA GLU A 315 -17.91 -18.78 1.12
C GLU A 315 -16.51 -18.89 0.51
N ARG A 316 -16.33 -18.41 -0.73
CA ARG A 316 -15.06 -18.43 -1.46
C ARG A 316 -14.27 -17.13 -1.37
N ASN A 317 -14.52 -16.31 -0.36
CA ASN A 317 -13.72 -15.12 -0.05
C ASN A 317 -12.79 -15.37 1.14
N ASN A 318 -12.13 -16.53 1.14
CA ASN A 318 -11.12 -16.91 2.12
C ASN A 318 -9.91 -17.53 1.40
N PRO A 319 -8.75 -16.85 1.36
CA PRO A 319 -8.49 -15.55 1.97
C PRO A 319 -9.33 -14.42 1.32
N PRO A 320 -9.58 -13.31 2.03
CA PRO A 320 -10.35 -12.19 1.49
C PRO A 320 -9.70 -11.54 0.26
N GLU A 321 -10.44 -11.49 -0.85
CA GLU A 321 -10.06 -10.78 -2.08
C GLU A 321 -11.06 -9.67 -2.47
N VAL A 322 -12.32 -9.83 -2.05
CA VAL A 322 -13.39 -8.85 -2.23
C VAL A 322 -13.76 -8.25 -0.89
N PHE A 323 -13.89 -6.92 -0.89
CA PHE A 323 -14.15 -6.13 0.30
C PHE A 323 -15.29 -5.14 0.06
N VAL A 324 -15.80 -4.56 1.15
CA VAL A 324 -16.73 -3.44 1.13
C VAL A 324 -15.99 -2.18 1.55
N ARG A 325 -16.12 -1.11 0.76
CA ARG A 325 -15.60 0.22 1.13
C ARG A 325 -16.51 1.30 0.59
N SER A 326 -16.89 2.24 1.46
CA SER A 326 -17.72 3.40 1.09
C SER A 326 -19.02 3.03 0.35
N GLY A 327 -19.65 1.92 0.73
CA GLY A 327 -20.91 1.46 0.13
C GLY A 327 -20.77 0.72 -1.20
N ALA A 328 -19.55 0.37 -1.62
CA ALA A 328 -19.30 -0.37 -2.86
C ALA A 328 -18.43 -1.60 -2.64
N LEU A 329 -18.56 -2.58 -3.54
CA LEU A 329 -17.63 -3.69 -3.64
C LEU A 329 -16.30 -3.20 -4.21
N VAL A 330 -15.20 -3.52 -3.53
CA VAL A 330 -13.85 -3.17 -3.93
C VAL A 330 -12.94 -4.39 -3.87
N ARG A 331 -11.81 -4.31 -4.59
CA ARG A 331 -10.72 -5.28 -4.52
C ARG A 331 -9.38 -4.55 -4.44
N VAL A 332 -8.35 -5.24 -3.97
CA VAL A 332 -6.97 -4.77 -4.08
C VAL A 332 -6.40 -5.25 -5.41
N ARG A 333 -5.89 -4.34 -6.22
CA ARG A 333 -5.23 -4.62 -7.51
C ARG A 333 -3.81 -4.08 -7.48
N GLU A 334 -2.91 -4.70 -8.21
CA GLU A 334 -1.57 -4.19 -8.49
C GLU A 334 -1.49 -3.61 -9.92
N ASP A 335 -0.72 -2.54 -10.09
CA ASP A 335 -0.27 -2.06 -11.41
C ASP A 335 0.96 -2.86 -11.90
N GLU A 336 1.48 -2.54 -13.09
CA GLU A 336 2.66 -3.18 -13.67
C GLU A 336 3.94 -3.01 -12.85
N ASN A 337 3.96 -2.05 -11.91
CA ASN A 337 5.06 -1.79 -10.98
C ASN A 337 4.81 -2.41 -9.60
N GLY A 338 3.74 -3.20 -9.46
CA GLY A 338 3.35 -3.84 -8.21
C GLY A 338 2.75 -2.89 -7.19
N VAL A 339 2.32 -1.66 -7.55
CA VAL A 339 1.71 -0.70 -6.63
C VAL A 339 0.29 -1.16 -6.30
N PRO A 340 -0.04 -1.42 -5.02
CA PRO A 340 -1.37 -1.83 -4.67
C PRO A 340 -2.33 -0.63 -4.65
N GLN A 341 -3.50 -0.80 -5.24
CA GLN A 341 -4.56 0.20 -5.31
C GLN A 341 -5.92 -0.43 -4.98
N ILE A 342 -6.74 0.32 -4.26
CA ILE A 342 -8.13 -0.05 -4.04
C ILE A 342 -8.94 0.30 -5.29
N GLN A 343 -9.52 -0.72 -5.92
CA GLN A 343 -10.33 -0.56 -7.13
C GLN A 343 -11.79 -0.91 -6.85
N VAL A 344 -12.71 -0.01 -7.19
CA VAL A 344 -14.15 -0.30 -7.20
C VAL A 344 -14.45 -1.34 -8.27
N MET A 345 -15.19 -2.38 -7.90
CA MET A 345 -15.56 -3.47 -8.80
C MET A 345 -16.72 -3.04 -9.70
N GLU A 346 -16.41 -2.66 -10.93
CA GLU A 346 -17.37 -2.59 -12.04
C GLU A 346 -18.05 -3.96 -12.34
N ASP A 347 -19.15 -3.93 -13.09
CA ASP A 347 -19.94 -5.11 -13.48
C ASP A 347 -19.07 -6.24 -14.04
N SER A 348 -18.08 -5.91 -14.88
CA SER A 348 -17.16 -6.89 -15.48
C SER A 348 -16.29 -7.59 -14.42
N HIS A 349 -15.83 -6.85 -13.41
CA HIS A 349 -15.04 -7.38 -12.30
C HIS A 349 -15.87 -8.29 -11.41
N ALA A 350 -17.07 -7.85 -11.02
CA ALA A 350 -17.99 -8.64 -10.20
C ALA A 350 -18.44 -9.91 -10.93
N ARG A 351 -18.82 -9.80 -12.21
CA ARG A 351 -19.16 -10.94 -13.06
C ARG A 351 -18.01 -11.94 -13.18
N GLY A 352 -16.79 -11.43 -13.39
CA GLY A 352 -15.59 -12.25 -13.48
C GLY A 352 -15.26 -12.99 -12.18
N ARG A 353 -15.48 -12.36 -11.01
CA ARG A 353 -15.31 -13.04 -9.71
C ARG A 353 -16.38 -14.10 -9.50
N LEU A 354 -17.66 -13.78 -9.76
CA LEU A 354 -18.76 -14.75 -9.65
C LEU A 354 -18.53 -16.00 -10.50
N ALA A 355 -18.03 -15.84 -11.72
CA ALA A 355 -17.72 -16.97 -12.61
C ALA A 355 -16.59 -17.88 -12.10
N ARG A 356 -15.77 -17.43 -11.15
CA ARG A 356 -14.68 -18.22 -10.55
C ARG A 356 -15.08 -18.89 -9.24
N VAL A 357 -16.15 -18.43 -8.59
CA VAL A 357 -16.59 -18.93 -7.28
C VAL A 357 -17.84 -19.79 -7.35
N ALA A 358 -18.52 -19.85 -8.50
CA ALA A 358 -19.72 -20.66 -8.72
C ALA A 358 -19.91 -21.05 -10.19
N ASP A 359 -20.51 -22.22 -10.41
CA ASP A 359 -20.94 -22.72 -11.71
C ASP A 359 -22.39 -22.27 -11.99
N PHE A 360 -22.59 -21.32 -12.91
CA PHE A 360 -23.93 -20.88 -13.29
C PHE A 360 -24.50 -21.79 -14.39
N VAL A 361 -25.71 -22.30 -14.21
CA VAL A 361 -26.33 -23.26 -15.13
C VAL A 361 -27.75 -22.88 -15.52
N ARG A 362 -28.12 -23.22 -16.75
CA ARG A 362 -29.50 -23.24 -17.23
C ARG A 362 -29.96 -24.70 -17.34
N ILE A 363 -31.05 -25.04 -16.67
CA ILE A 363 -31.67 -26.37 -16.81
C ILE A 363 -32.59 -26.36 -18.03
N THR A 364 -32.37 -27.29 -18.95
CA THR A 364 -33.18 -27.51 -20.16
C THR A 364 -33.69 -28.95 -20.20
N ASP A 365 -34.57 -29.27 -21.14
CA ASP A 365 -35.06 -30.64 -21.34
C ASP A 365 -33.93 -31.63 -21.71
N ASN A 366 -32.81 -31.12 -22.25
CA ASN A 366 -31.61 -31.88 -22.61
C ASN A 366 -30.56 -31.92 -21.47
N GLY A 367 -30.91 -31.46 -20.27
CA GLY A 367 -30.02 -31.38 -19.10
C GLY A 367 -29.47 -29.99 -18.81
N GLU A 368 -28.37 -29.94 -18.06
CA GLU A 368 -27.74 -28.70 -17.61
C GLU A 368 -26.80 -28.11 -18.66
N THR A 369 -26.94 -26.81 -18.91
CA THR A 369 -26.03 -26.05 -19.78
C THR A 369 -25.33 -24.99 -18.95
N LYS A 370 -24.00 -25.02 -18.88
CA LYS A 370 -23.21 -23.97 -18.23
C LYS A 370 -23.38 -22.63 -18.95
N VAL A 371 -23.54 -21.57 -18.17
CA VAL A 371 -23.70 -20.19 -18.65
C VAL A 371 -22.82 -19.26 -17.82
N ASN A 372 -22.54 -18.06 -18.33
CA ASN A 372 -21.89 -17.03 -17.53
C ASN A 372 -22.87 -16.43 -16.52
N PRO A 373 -22.39 -15.82 -15.40
CA PRO A 373 -23.25 -15.11 -14.47
C PRO A 373 -24.09 -14.06 -15.21
N PRO A 374 -25.43 -14.05 -15.04
CA PRO A 374 -26.29 -13.08 -15.72
C PRO A 374 -26.03 -11.65 -15.25
N GLU A 375 -26.01 -10.68 -16.17
CA GLU A 375 -25.74 -9.26 -15.83
C GLU A 375 -26.76 -8.67 -14.85
N VAL A 376 -28.02 -9.10 -14.95
CA VAL A 376 -29.08 -8.72 -14.02
C VAL A 376 -28.77 -9.15 -12.58
N VAL A 377 -28.16 -10.33 -12.39
CA VAL A 377 -27.75 -10.82 -11.06
C VAL A 377 -26.56 -10.01 -10.53
N VAL A 378 -25.60 -9.67 -11.40
CA VAL A 378 -24.42 -8.88 -11.02
C VAL A 378 -24.84 -7.48 -10.53
N LYS A 379 -25.71 -6.80 -11.28
CA LYS A 379 -26.20 -5.46 -10.93
C LYS A 379 -27.04 -5.46 -9.66
N ASP A 380 -27.91 -6.46 -9.50
CA ASP A 380 -28.71 -6.63 -8.28
C ASP A 380 -27.81 -6.91 -7.07
N LEU A 381 -26.80 -7.79 -7.21
CA LEU A 381 -25.81 -8.07 -6.17
C LEU A 381 -25.06 -6.81 -5.75
N GLN A 382 -24.61 -5.98 -6.68
CA GLN A 382 -23.95 -4.70 -6.38
C GLN A 382 -24.87 -3.65 -5.74
N ALA A 383 -26.20 -3.83 -5.80
CA ALA A 383 -27.18 -2.89 -5.26
C ALA A 383 -27.69 -3.25 -3.84
N LEU A 384 -27.32 -4.42 -3.29
CA LEU A 384 -27.87 -4.95 -2.02
C LEU A 384 -27.62 -4.07 -0.77
N GLY A 385 -26.63 -3.17 -0.80
CA GLY A 385 -26.28 -2.31 0.34
C GLY A 385 -25.62 -3.03 1.54
N GLY A 386 -25.62 -4.37 1.56
CA GLY A 386 -24.93 -5.22 2.52
C GLY A 386 -24.60 -6.59 1.92
N TRP A 387 -23.37 -7.06 2.11
CA TRP A 387 -22.84 -8.25 1.44
C TRP A 387 -22.33 -9.36 2.37
N GLY A 388 -22.13 -9.08 3.66
CA GLY A 388 -21.43 -10.02 4.55
C GLY A 388 -19.95 -10.22 4.21
N LEU A 389 -19.37 -9.31 3.40
CA LEU A 389 -17.96 -9.28 3.04
C LEU A 389 -17.18 -8.32 3.95
N PRO A 390 -15.88 -8.56 4.19
CA PRO A 390 -15.07 -7.74 5.09
C PRO A 390 -14.95 -6.29 4.61
N ALA A 391 -14.93 -5.34 5.55
CA ALA A 391 -14.70 -3.93 5.24
C ALA A 391 -13.21 -3.66 5.03
N LEU A 392 -12.85 -2.85 4.03
CA LEU A 392 -11.47 -2.44 3.77
C LEU A 392 -11.31 -0.94 4.01
N GLU A 393 -10.35 -0.56 4.86
CA GLU A 393 -10.07 0.83 5.17
C GLU A 393 -8.99 1.41 4.24
N ALA A 394 -7.83 0.76 4.19
CA ALA A 394 -6.68 1.14 3.37
C ALA A 394 -5.79 -0.06 3.06
N VAL A 395 -4.84 0.12 2.14
CA VAL A 395 -3.75 -0.82 1.88
C VAL A 395 -2.47 -0.23 2.47
N VAL A 396 -1.70 -1.05 3.18
CA VAL A 396 -0.39 -0.69 3.73
C VAL A 396 0.69 -1.57 3.10
N GLU A 397 1.88 -1.00 2.93
CA GLU A 397 3.05 -1.68 2.34
C GLU A 397 4.18 -1.89 3.37
N SER A 398 3.91 -1.50 4.62
CA SER A 398 4.75 -1.78 5.79
C SER A 398 3.94 -2.46 6.88
N PRO A 399 4.61 -3.25 7.72
CA PRO A 399 4.04 -3.65 9.01
C PRO A 399 3.66 -2.44 9.84
N ILE A 400 2.64 -2.58 10.67
CA ILE A 400 2.11 -1.49 11.51
C ILE A 400 1.96 -1.93 12.96
N LEU A 401 2.00 -0.95 13.87
CA LEU A 401 1.62 -1.14 15.27
C LEU A 401 0.09 -1.03 15.40
N ARG A 402 -0.54 -2.11 15.87
CA ARG A 402 -1.98 -2.14 16.17
C ARG A 402 -2.32 -1.33 17.43
N PRO A 403 -3.60 -0.96 17.64
CA PRO A 403 -4.04 -0.27 18.88
C PRO A 403 -3.73 -1.02 20.18
N ASP A 404 -3.68 -2.36 20.12
CA ASP A 404 -3.34 -3.24 21.24
C ASP A 404 -1.82 -3.46 21.40
N GLY A 405 -1.01 -2.80 20.58
CA GLY A 405 0.45 -2.82 20.62
C GLY A 405 1.08 -4.03 19.94
N THR A 406 0.29 -4.95 19.41
CA THR A 406 0.82 -6.04 18.58
C THR A 406 1.29 -5.49 17.23
N ILE A 407 2.29 -6.13 16.63
CA ILE A 407 2.73 -5.80 15.28
C ILE A 407 1.91 -6.63 14.29
N PHE A 408 1.45 -5.98 13.22
CA PHE A 408 0.84 -6.65 12.07
C PHE A 408 1.86 -6.68 10.93
N ASP A 409 2.52 -7.82 10.74
CA ASP A 409 3.61 -8.07 9.79
C ASP A 409 3.37 -9.28 8.87
N THR A 410 2.18 -9.87 8.91
CA THR A 410 1.80 -10.98 8.02
C THR A 410 1.04 -10.44 6.81
N PRO A 411 1.51 -10.65 5.56
CA PRO A 411 0.80 -10.20 4.37
C PRO A 411 -0.64 -10.74 4.31
N GLY A 412 -1.59 -9.89 3.93
CA GLY A 412 -3.02 -10.23 3.86
C GLY A 412 -3.91 -9.24 4.60
N TYR A 413 -5.15 -9.65 4.88
CA TYR A 413 -6.15 -8.81 5.52
C TYR A 413 -6.14 -8.95 7.05
N ASP A 414 -6.09 -7.84 7.77
CA ASP A 414 -6.26 -7.78 9.23
C ASP A 414 -7.67 -7.33 9.59
N SER A 415 -8.49 -8.25 10.11
CA SER A 415 -9.88 -7.96 10.48
C SER A 415 -10.01 -6.94 11.62
N ARG A 416 -8.97 -6.82 12.46
CA ARG A 416 -8.93 -5.87 13.59
C ARG A 416 -8.78 -4.42 13.12
N THR A 417 -7.80 -4.16 12.26
CA THR A 417 -7.53 -2.80 11.74
C THR A 417 -8.22 -2.52 10.40
N ARG A 418 -8.81 -3.53 9.76
CA ARG A 418 -9.42 -3.46 8.41
C ARG A 418 -8.43 -3.04 7.33
N LEU A 419 -7.14 -3.25 7.57
CA LEU A 419 -6.08 -2.98 6.62
C LEU A 419 -5.75 -4.23 5.81
N PHE A 420 -5.33 -4.04 4.57
CA PHE A 420 -4.69 -5.07 3.77
C PHE A 420 -3.19 -4.78 3.71
N TYR A 421 -2.35 -5.65 4.27
CA TYR A 421 -0.90 -5.53 4.19
C TYR A 421 -0.39 -6.26 2.96
N LYS A 422 0.25 -5.50 2.07
CA LYS A 422 0.85 -5.99 0.83
C LYS A 422 2.25 -5.38 0.69
N PRO A 423 3.30 -6.04 1.21
CA PRO A 423 4.65 -5.52 1.09
C PRO A 423 5.14 -5.48 -0.35
N VAL A 424 6.10 -4.59 -0.62
CA VAL A 424 6.89 -4.62 -1.85
C VAL A 424 7.58 -5.98 -1.98
N LYS A 425 7.63 -6.53 -3.20
CA LYS A 425 8.26 -7.82 -3.47
C LYS A 425 9.73 -7.82 -2.98
N GLY A 426 10.12 -8.86 -2.25
CA GLY A 426 11.47 -9.00 -1.67
C GLY A 426 11.71 -8.18 -0.40
N PHE A 427 10.68 -7.56 0.18
CA PHE A 427 10.78 -6.94 1.50
C PHE A 427 10.90 -8.01 2.59
N GLU A 428 12.00 -7.96 3.33
CA GLU A 428 12.25 -8.81 4.50
C GLU A 428 12.24 -7.95 5.77
N LEU A 429 11.54 -8.42 6.80
CA LEU A 429 11.47 -7.76 8.10
C LEU A 429 12.17 -8.63 9.16
N PRO A 430 13.25 -8.15 9.79
CA PRO A 430 13.80 -8.81 10.97
C PRO A 430 12.77 -8.88 12.10
N LYS A 431 12.73 -10.00 12.83
CA LYS A 431 11.78 -10.22 13.93
C LYS A 431 11.89 -9.09 14.96
N ILE A 432 10.77 -8.43 15.23
CA ILE A 432 10.70 -7.36 16.25
C ILE A 432 10.61 -8.01 17.64
N PRO A 433 11.45 -7.63 18.62
CA PRO A 433 11.38 -8.18 19.97
C PRO A 433 10.02 -7.94 20.62
N GLU A 434 9.45 -8.96 21.26
CA GLU A 434 8.15 -8.82 21.94
C GLU A 434 8.21 -7.86 23.14
N LYS A 435 9.38 -7.81 23.78
CA LYS A 435 9.72 -6.92 24.90
C LYS A 435 11.11 -6.32 24.63
N PRO A 436 11.20 -5.23 23.84
CA PRO A 436 12.49 -4.62 23.53
C PRO A 436 13.16 -4.07 24.79
N GLU A 437 14.48 -4.24 24.88
CA GLU A 437 15.31 -3.69 25.93
C GLU A 437 15.91 -2.33 25.53
N ARG A 438 16.53 -1.64 26.49
CA ARG A 438 17.15 -0.33 26.25
C ARG A 438 18.23 -0.38 25.16
N SER A 439 19.01 -1.46 25.10
CA SER A 439 20.02 -1.69 24.07
C SER A 439 19.42 -1.81 22.66
N ASP A 440 18.21 -2.35 22.53
CA ASP A 440 17.51 -2.45 21.25
C ASP A 440 17.09 -1.06 20.75
N ILE A 441 16.59 -0.22 21.67
CA ILE A 441 16.22 1.17 21.38
C ILE A 441 17.45 1.97 20.93
N GLU A 442 18.58 1.84 21.62
CA GLU A 442 19.81 2.55 21.28
C GLU A 442 20.35 2.14 19.89
N GLN A 443 20.33 0.84 19.57
CA GLN A 443 20.71 0.36 18.23
C GLN A 443 19.74 0.83 17.16
N ALA A 444 18.44 0.79 17.43
CA ALA A 444 17.41 1.28 16.53
C ALA A 444 17.59 2.77 16.21
N ILE A 445 17.85 3.60 17.22
CA ILE A 445 18.10 5.03 17.04
C ILE A 445 19.36 5.27 16.21
N ARG A 446 20.46 4.55 16.46
CA ARG A 446 21.70 4.69 15.66
C ARG A 446 21.46 4.40 14.19
N LEU A 447 20.67 3.37 13.88
CA LEU A 447 20.34 3.02 12.50
C LEU A 447 19.41 4.05 11.86
N VAL A 448 18.43 4.57 12.59
CA VAL A 448 17.56 5.64 12.09
C VAL A 448 18.37 6.93 11.85
N ASP A 449 19.27 7.29 12.77
CA ASP A 449 20.20 8.42 12.62
C ASP A 449 21.13 8.25 11.41
N GLU A 450 21.50 7.03 11.04
CA GLU A 450 22.23 6.76 9.82
C GLU A 450 21.46 7.17 8.55
N ALA A 451 20.13 7.06 8.56
CA ALA A 451 19.28 7.49 7.45
C ALA A 451 19.01 9.00 7.42
N ILE A 452 18.87 9.65 8.59
CA ILE A 452 18.34 11.03 8.67
C ILE A 452 19.23 12.05 9.41
N GLY A 453 20.30 11.61 10.07
CA GLY A 453 21.13 12.47 10.93
C GLY A 453 21.95 13.51 10.18
N GLU A 454 22.25 13.31 8.90
CA GLU A 454 23.05 14.24 8.08
C GLU A 454 22.23 15.33 7.35
N PHE A 455 20.91 15.34 7.54
CA PHE A 455 20.09 16.45 7.05
C PHE A 455 20.42 17.74 7.83
N PRO A 456 20.47 18.90 7.16
CA PRO A 456 20.92 20.13 7.78
C PRO A 456 19.77 20.77 8.60
N TYR A 457 19.39 20.15 9.71
CA TYR A 457 18.35 20.68 10.60
C TYR A 457 18.78 22.04 11.19
N GLU A 458 17.86 23.00 11.22
CA GLU A 458 18.11 24.31 11.84
C GLU A 458 18.16 24.22 13.37
N ASP A 459 17.36 23.31 13.93
CA ASP A 459 17.22 23.07 15.38
C ASP A 459 17.02 21.58 15.70
N ALA A 460 17.22 21.20 16.98
CA ALA A 460 17.03 19.84 17.46
C ALA A 460 15.56 19.37 17.34
N SER A 461 14.61 20.30 17.48
CA SER A 461 13.18 20.06 17.33
C SER A 461 12.83 19.53 15.94
N SER A 462 13.50 20.02 14.90
CA SER A 462 13.30 19.61 13.51
C SER A 462 13.77 18.18 13.25
N ALA A 463 14.86 17.75 13.91
CA ALA A 463 15.30 16.36 13.90
C ALA A 463 14.29 15.45 14.62
N ALA A 464 13.87 15.81 15.83
CA ALA A 464 12.86 15.07 16.60
C ALA A 464 11.51 14.99 15.85
N ASN A 465 11.08 16.09 15.23
CA ASN A 465 9.88 16.16 14.40
C ASN A 465 9.98 15.27 13.15
N THR A 466 11.19 15.10 12.59
CA THR A 466 11.42 14.16 11.48
C THR A 466 11.23 12.72 11.94
N LEU A 467 11.75 12.34 13.10
CA LEU A 467 11.47 11.01 13.67
C LEU A 467 9.96 10.82 13.86
N GLY A 468 9.26 11.83 14.37
CA GLY A 468 7.80 11.80 14.49
C GLY A 468 7.09 11.60 13.14
N LEU A 469 7.54 12.27 12.08
CA LEU A 469 7.03 12.08 10.72
C LEU A 469 7.19 10.63 10.24
N ILE A 470 8.37 10.03 10.45
CA ILE A 470 8.67 8.67 9.97
C ILE A 470 7.92 7.60 10.78
N LEU A 471 7.73 7.81 12.09
CA LEU A 471 6.94 6.91 12.94
C LEU A 471 5.45 6.93 12.62
N THR A 472 4.90 8.11 12.31
CA THR A 472 3.46 8.33 12.14
C THR A 472 2.76 7.31 11.23
N PRO A 473 3.23 6.97 10.01
CA PRO A 473 2.56 5.98 9.17
C PRO A 473 2.57 4.57 9.77
N LEU A 474 3.63 4.21 10.51
CA LEU A 474 3.79 2.88 11.12
C LEU A 474 2.93 2.72 12.39
N VAL A 475 2.71 3.82 13.13
CA VAL A 475 1.87 3.83 14.34
C VAL A 475 0.48 4.43 14.10
N ARG A 476 0.12 4.67 12.84
CA ARG A 476 -1.10 5.41 12.47
C ARG A 476 -2.34 4.79 13.10
N GLN A 477 -2.41 3.47 13.21
CA GLN A 477 -3.55 2.74 13.79
C GLN A 477 -3.60 2.85 15.32
N ALA A 478 -2.47 3.02 16.00
CA ALA A 478 -2.44 3.28 17.44
C ALA A 478 -2.91 4.70 17.81
N VAL A 479 -2.91 5.63 16.85
CA VAL A 479 -3.41 7.01 17.04
C VAL A 479 -4.92 7.08 16.78
N ASP A 480 -5.71 7.31 17.84
CA ASP A 480 -7.15 7.57 17.75
C ASP A 480 -7.46 9.05 17.50
N GLY A 481 -7.16 9.52 16.31
CA GLY A 481 -7.42 10.91 15.93
C GLY A 481 -6.85 11.28 14.57
N PRO A 482 -7.03 12.54 14.15
CA PRO A 482 -6.29 13.09 13.02
C PRO A 482 -4.80 13.24 13.37
N VAL A 483 -3.96 13.40 12.34
CA VAL A 483 -2.52 13.65 12.47
C VAL A 483 -2.19 14.98 11.79
N PRO A 484 -1.33 15.82 12.38
CA PRO A 484 -0.98 17.11 11.80
C PRO A 484 -0.10 16.93 10.56
N MET A 485 -0.03 17.96 9.72
CA MET A 485 0.82 17.95 8.53
C MET A 485 2.25 18.37 8.87
N ALA A 486 3.24 17.58 8.44
CA ALA A 486 4.65 17.95 8.57
C ALA A 486 5.06 18.97 7.51
N LEU A 487 5.76 20.04 7.91
CA LEU A 487 6.27 21.05 6.98
C LEU A 487 7.78 20.97 6.89
N ILE A 488 8.26 20.38 5.79
CA ILE A 488 9.68 20.37 5.43
C ILE A 488 10.01 21.68 4.72
N ASP A 489 10.41 22.67 5.52
CA ASP A 489 10.69 24.02 5.07
C ASP A 489 12.20 24.27 4.98
N LYS A 490 12.63 25.06 3.99
CA LYS A 490 14.04 25.38 3.75
C LYS A 490 14.19 26.79 3.17
N PRO A 491 15.33 27.49 3.37
CA PRO A 491 15.58 28.79 2.74
C PRO A 491 15.62 28.74 1.21
N GLN A 492 16.16 27.66 0.64
CA GLN A 492 16.46 27.56 -0.78
C GLN A 492 16.45 26.11 -1.30
N ALA A 493 16.27 25.97 -2.61
CA ALA A 493 16.36 24.69 -3.31
C ALA A 493 17.76 24.05 -3.17
N GLY A 494 17.81 22.72 -3.27
CA GLY A 494 19.06 21.95 -3.11
C GLY A 494 19.51 21.72 -1.67
N THR A 495 18.76 22.19 -0.67
CA THR A 495 19.05 21.94 0.77
C THR A 495 18.76 20.50 1.20
N GLY A 496 17.92 19.76 0.46
CA GLY A 496 17.58 18.35 0.75
C GLY A 496 16.12 18.09 1.15
N GLY A 497 15.23 19.08 1.07
CA GLY A 497 13.83 18.91 1.51
C GLY A 497 13.04 17.81 0.77
N SER A 498 13.09 17.78 -0.57
CA SER A 498 12.43 16.72 -1.35
C SER A 498 13.11 15.35 -1.14
N LEU A 499 14.44 15.32 -0.97
CA LEU A 499 15.18 14.11 -0.60
C LEU A 499 14.70 13.56 0.75
N LEU A 500 14.49 14.42 1.76
CA LEU A 500 13.96 13.98 3.06
C LEU A 500 12.55 13.40 2.92
N ALA A 501 11.68 14.04 2.14
CA ALA A 501 10.33 13.54 1.86
C ALA A 501 10.35 12.16 1.16
N GLU A 502 11.26 11.97 0.20
CA GLU A 502 11.47 10.68 -0.47
C GLU A 502 12.03 9.62 0.46
N THR A 503 13.00 9.94 1.32
CA THR A 503 13.53 9.03 2.34
C THR A 503 12.42 8.56 3.28
N VAL A 504 11.58 9.47 3.78
CA VAL A 504 10.43 9.13 4.63
C VAL A 504 9.46 8.22 3.89
N ALA A 505 9.11 8.54 2.64
CA ALA A 505 8.21 7.72 1.83
C ALA A 505 8.76 6.32 1.60
N LEU A 506 10.03 6.22 1.24
CA LEU A 506 10.69 4.95 0.96
C LEU A 506 10.72 4.05 2.20
N ILE A 507 10.97 4.61 3.37
CA ILE A 507 10.88 3.86 4.64
C ILE A 507 9.42 3.42 4.87
N ALA A 508 8.45 4.35 4.80
CA ALA A 508 7.06 4.11 5.18
C ALA A 508 6.28 3.19 4.22
N SER A 509 6.52 3.25 2.91
CA SER A 509 5.76 2.50 1.89
C SER A 509 6.62 1.63 0.97
N GLY A 510 7.95 1.81 0.96
CA GLY A 510 8.83 1.07 0.06
C GLY A 510 8.87 1.63 -1.35
N ARG A 511 8.29 2.82 -1.56
CA ARG A 511 8.27 3.53 -2.83
C ARG A 511 8.62 5.00 -2.63
N GLY A 512 9.02 5.66 -3.70
CA GLY A 512 9.20 7.11 -3.69
C GLY A 512 7.90 7.85 -3.35
N ALA A 513 8.03 9.08 -2.85
CA ALA A 513 6.90 9.91 -2.49
C ALA A 513 5.99 10.17 -3.71
N GLU A 514 4.69 9.91 -3.59
CA GLU A 514 3.73 10.44 -4.55
C GLU A 514 3.56 11.95 -4.32
N MET A 515 4.29 12.75 -5.09
CA MET A 515 4.31 14.21 -4.94
C MET A 515 3.14 14.86 -5.68
N LEU A 516 2.32 15.59 -4.93
CA LEU A 516 1.30 16.51 -5.44
C LEU A 516 1.92 17.91 -5.55
N GLY A 517 1.80 18.56 -6.70
CA GLY A 517 2.07 20.00 -6.77
C GLY A 517 0.94 20.76 -6.07
N ALA A 518 1.26 21.74 -5.22
CA ALA A 518 0.26 22.53 -4.50
C ALA A 518 -0.66 23.31 -5.46
N PRO A 519 -1.96 22.96 -5.58
CA PRO A 519 -2.86 23.69 -6.45
C PRO A 519 -3.15 25.10 -5.93
N ARG A 520 -3.41 26.02 -6.86
CA ARG A 520 -3.82 27.40 -6.53
C ARG A 520 -5.30 27.54 -6.20
N ASP A 521 -6.11 26.56 -6.61
CA ASP A 521 -7.57 26.60 -6.51
C ASP A 521 -8.08 25.51 -5.57
N ASP A 522 -9.07 25.86 -4.73
CA ASP A 522 -9.61 24.94 -3.71
C ASP A 522 -10.44 23.81 -4.33
N GLU A 523 -11.04 24.00 -5.51
CA GLU A 523 -11.70 22.92 -6.25
C GLU A 523 -10.70 21.84 -6.63
N GLU A 524 -9.52 22.24 -7.07
CA GLU A 524 -8.46 21.32 -7.46
C GLU A 524 -7.90 20.56 -6.25
N TRP A 525 -7.78 21.23 -5.09
CA TRP A 525 -7.49 20.56 -3.81
C TRP A 525 -8.50 19.46 -3.51
N ARG A 526 -9.81 19.76 -3.59
CA ARG A 526 -10.88 18.79 -3.34
C ARG A 526 -10.78 17.55 -4.23
N LYS A 527 -10.49 17.74 -5.52
CA LYS A 527 -10.31 16.66 -6.49
C LYS A 527 -9.12 15.78 -6.15
N GLN A 528 -7.96 16.37 -5.91
CA GLN A 528 -6.73 15.63 -5.63
C GLN A 528 -6.83 14.85 -4.32
N ILE A 529 -7.36 15.47 -3.26
CA ILE A 529 -7.60 14.81 -1.96
C ILE A 529 -8.54 13.61 -2.14
N THR A 530 -9.67 13.81 -2.83
CA THR A 530 -10.65 12.73 -3.06
C THR A 530 -10.03 11.58 -3.86
N ALA A 531 -9.25 11.88 -4.90
CA ALA A 531 -8.59 10.86 -5.72
C ALA A 531 -7.59 10.03 -4.90
N LYS A 532 -6.71 10.68 -4.13
CA LYS A 532 -5.68 10.00 -3.32
C LYS A 532 -6.29 9.14 -2.20
N LEU A 533 -7.27 9.67 -1.48
CA LEU A 533 -7.98 8.90 -0.45
C LEU A 533 -8.81 7.76 -1.07
N SER A 534 -9.38 7.94 -2.26
CA SER A 534 -10.11 6.87 -2.96
C SER A 534 -9.19 5.71 -3.32
N GLY A 535 -7.97 5.98 -3.80
CA GLY A 535 -6.96 4.96 -4.08
C GLY A 535 -6.46 4.22 -2.84
N GLY A 536 -6.73 4.73 -1.64
CA GLY A 536 -6.26 4.16 -0.37
C GLY A 536 -4.91 4.70 0.08
N GLY A 537 -4.48 5.87 -0.43
CA GLY A 537 -3.20 6.48 -0.08
C GLY A 537 -3.07 6.72 1.42
N THR A 538 -1.99 6.21 2.01
CA THR A 538 -1.70 6.29 3.45
C THR A 538 -0.68 7.37 3.80
N MET A 539 0.05 7.87 2.81
CA MET A 539 0.96 9.01 2.92
C MET A 539 0.83 9.90 1.70
N ILE A 540 0.65 11.21 1.90
CA ILE A 540 0.41 12.18 0.84
C ILE A 540 1.38 13.34 1.00
N THR A 541 2.16 13.58 -0.06
CA THR A 541 3.19 14.63 -0.10
C THR A 541 2.72 15.78 -0.99
N VAL A 542 2.73 17.00 -0.46
CA VAL A 542 2.57 18.24 -1.23
C VAL A 542 3.96 18.80 -1.50
N ASP A 543 4.49 18.61 -2.69
CA ASP A 543 5.82 19.07 -3.05
C ASP A 543 5.82 20.47 -3.65
N ASN A 544 6.95 21.16 -3.48
CA ASN A 544 7.24 22.46 -4.05
C ASN A 544 6.13 23.51 -3.79
N VAL A 545 5.76 23.68 -2.52
CA VAL A 545 4.91 24.79 -2.09
C VAL A 545 5.65 26.11 -2.37
N GLU A 546 5.10 26.87 -3.32
CA GLU A 546 5.59 28.19 -3.70
C GLU A 546 4.67 29.29 -3.12
N GLY A 547 5.26 30.21 -2.36
CA GLY A 547 4.54 31.34 -1.77
C GLY A 547 3.59 30.93 -0.63
N PRO A 548 2.62 31.80 -0.28
CA PRO A 548 1.70 31.54 0.83
C PRO A 548 0.73 30.38 0.54
N LEU A 549 0.72 29.37 1.40
CA LEU A 549 -0.18 28.23 1.33
C LEU A 549 -1.50 28.54 2.05
N TYR A 550 -2.55 28.76 1.26
CA TYR A 550 -3.94 28.87 1.74
C TYR A 550 -4.79 27.79 1.07
N ALA A 551 -5.12 26.74 1.84
CA ALA A 551 -5.88 25.59 1.33
C ALA A 551 -6.95 25.14 2.34
N PRO A 552 -8.15 25.76 2.35
CA PRO A 552 -9.25 25.40 3.24
C PRO A 552 -9.66 23.92 3.17
N SER A 553 -9.70 23.35 1.96
CA SER A 553 -10.04 21.95 1.76
C SER A 553 -8.98 20.99 2.31
N LEU A 554 -7.69 21.32 2.17
CA LEU A 554 -6.60 20.58 2.80
C LEU A 554 -6.67 20.70 4.33
N ALA A 555 -6.88 21.90 4.87
CA ALA A 555 -7.05 22.10 6.30
C ALA A 555 -8.19 21.23 6.86
N ARG A 556 -9.34 21.19 6.17
CA ARG A 556 -10.47 20.32 6.50
C ARG A 556 -10.08 18.85 6.48
N ALA A 557 -9.35 18.41 5.44
CA ALA A 557 -8.91 17.02 5.30
C ALA A 557 -7.96 16.61 6.43
N ILE A 558 -7.06 17.49 6.89
CA ILE A 558 -6.08 17.15 7.94
C ILE A 558 -6.77 16.87 9.29
N THR A 559 -7.86 17.56 9.65
CA THR A 559 -8.54 17.35 10.95
C THR A 559 -9.73 16.41 10.89
N ALA A 560 -10.18 16.01 9.70
CA ALA A 560 -11.37 15.18 9.58
C ALA A 560 -11.04 13.71 9.82
N ARG A 561 -11.95 12.98 10.49
CA ARG A 561 -11.92 11.51 10.55
C ARG A 561 -12.44 10.87 9.26
N THR A 562 -13.34 11.57 8.57
CA THR A 562 -13.91 11.15 7.29
C THR A 562 -13.86 12.29 6.29
N TRP A 563 -13.56 11.97 5.04
CA TRP A 563 -13.62 12.90 3.93
C TRP A 563 -14.86 12.60 3.10
N THR A 564 -15.77 13.57 3.00
CA THR A 564 -16.94 13.50 2.12
C THR A 564 -16.81 14.51 1.00
N ASP A 565 -16.97 14.04 -0.23
CA ASP A 565 -17.02 14.89 -1.42
C ASP A 565 -17.80 14.23 -2.57
N ARG A 566 -18.13 15.01 -3.60
CA ARG A 566 -18.78 14.53 -4.82
C ARG A 566 -17.79 13.83 -5.73
N VAL A 567 -18.21 12.70 -6.30
CA VAL A 567 -17.46 12.01 -7.34
C VAL A 567 -17.41 12.88 -8.59
N LEU A 568 -16.22 13.08 -9.14
CA LEU A 568 -16.03 13.93 -10.31
C LEU A 568 -16.82 13.41 -11.51
N GLY A 569 -17.61 14.29 -12.12
CA GLY A 569 -18.45 13.95 -13.28
C GLY A 569 -19.72 13.16 -12.94
N ARG A 570 -20.04 12.94 -11.65
CA ARG A 570 -21.28 12.30 -11.18
C ARG A 570 -21.95 13.16 -10.10
N SER A 571 -23.26 13.00 -9.92
CA SER A 571 -24.01 13.65 -8.84
C SER A 571 -23.90 12.94 -7.49
N GLU A 572 -23.20 11.81 -7.45
CA GLU A 572 -23.02 10.95 -6.29
C GLU A 572 -21.92 11.47 -5.35
N SER A 573 -22.09 11.25 -4.04
CA SER A 573 -21.10 11.63 -3.02
C SER A 573 -20.46 10.38 -2.43
N ILE A 574 -19.15 10.40 -2.21
CA ILE A 574 -18.41 9.32 -1.56
C ILE A 574 -17.93 9.78 -0.19
N THR A 575 -18.01 8.89 0.81
CA THR A 575 -17.46 9.11 2.15
C THR A 575 -16.30 8.15 2.38
N LEU A 576 -15.10 8.68 2.56
CA LEU A 576 -13.85 7.94 2.72
C LEU A 576 -13.33 8.10 4.15
N SER A 577 -12.72 7.06 4.70
CA SER A 577 -11.93 7.21 5.94
C SER A 577 -10.69 8.03 5.64
N GLN A 578 -10.41 9.01 6.50
CA GLN A 578 -9.23 9.85 6.39
C GLN A 578 -8.20 9.42 7.43
N ARG A 579 -7.25 8.59 6.99
CA ARG A 579 -6.12 8.14 7.80
C ARG A 579 -4.75 8.46 7.19
N ALA A 580 -4.70 9.22 6.09
CA ALA A 580 -3.44 9.56 5.45
C ALA A 580 -2.58 10.44 6.36
N THR A 581 -1.27 10.21 6.31
CA THR A 581 -0.25 11.10 6.88
C THR A 581 0.11 12.16 5.84
N TRP A 582 0.14 13.43 6.25
CA TRP A 582 0.34 14.56 5.34
C TRP A 582 1.70 15.19 5.57
N LEU A 583 2.41 15.50 4.49
CA LEU A 583 3.62 16.32 4.55
C LEU A 583 3.66 17.30 3.39
N ALA A 584 4.30 18.45 3.59
CA ALA A 584 4.55 19.41 2.54
C ALA A 584 6.02 19.83 2.50
N THR A 585 6.56 20.04 1.31
CA THR A 585 7.90 20.61 1.11
C THR A 585 7.79 21.95 0.39
N GLY A 586 8.68 22.88 0.68
CA GLY A 586 8.65 24.20 0.04
C GLY A 586 9.87 25.04 0.40
N ASN A 587 9.91 26.28 -0.08
CA ASN A 587 10.97 27.23 0.28
C ASN A 587 10.36 28.41 1.05
N ASN A 588 10.81 28.62 2.28
CA ASN A 588 10.27 29.60 3.22
C ASN A 588 8.73 29.61 3.23
N ILE A 589 8.13 28.46 3.52
CA ILE A 589 6.68 28.27 3.50
C ILE A 589 6.03 29.28 4.44
N ILE A 590 5.02 29.98 3.93
CA ILE A 590 4.16 30.88 4.70
C ILE A 590 2.77 30.25 4.74
N LEU A 591 2.28 29.93 5.92
CA LEU A 591 0.93 29.36 6.10
C LEU A 591 -0.10 30.47 6.25
N ARG A 592 -1.31 30.23 5.76
CA ARG A 592 -2.46 31.16 5.90
C ARG A 592 -3.73 30.40 6.32
N GLY A 593 -4.68 31.16 6.85
CA GLY A 593 -5.98 30.63 7.28
C GLY A 593 -5.83 29.65 8.44
N ASP A 594 -6.43 28.48 8.30
CA ASP A 594 -6.53 27.47 9.36
C ASP A 594 -5.35 26.49 9.42
N LEU A 595 -4.40 26.56 8.48
CA LEU A 595 -3.26 25.64 8.39
C LEU A 595 -2.21 25.78 9.51
N PRO A 596 -1.86 26.98 10.04
CA PRO A 596 -0.82 27.11 11.06
C PRO A 596 -0.99 26.15 12.24
N ARG A 597 -2.19 26.11 12.82
CA ARG A 597 -2.56 25.22 13.95
C ARG A 597 -2.73 23.74 13.59
N ARG A 598 -2.50 23.35 12.32
CA ARG A 598 -2.68 21.98 11.80
C ARG A 598 -1.37 21.39 11.29
N CYS A 599 -0.27 22.10 11.50
CA CYS A 599 1.04 21.74 10.99
C CYS A 599 2.08 21.77 12.10
N TYR A 600 3.19 21.07 11.88
CA TYR A 600 4.39 21.16 12.70
C TYR A 600 5.63 21.28 11.80
N TRP A 601 6.72 21.81 12.35
CA TRP A 601 7.80 22.37 11.54
C TRP A 601 9.06 21.49 11.54
N ILE A 602 9.54 21.13 10.35
CA ILE A 602 10.84 20.51 10.12
C ILE A 602 11.64 21.49 9.27
N ARG A 603 12.48 22.29 9.93
CA ARG A 603 13.20 23.37 9.28
C ARG A 603 14.63 22.94 8.96
N LEU A 604 15.01 23.08 7.70
CA LEU A 604 16.32 22.74 7.19
C LEU A 604 17.08 24.00 6.76
N ASP A 605 18.31 24.20 7.24
CA ASP A 605 19.23 25.23 6.76
C ASP A 605 20.67 24.71 6.68
N ALA A 606 21.16 24.57 5.45
CA ALA A 606 22.54 24.17 5.18
C ALA A 606 23.59 25.27 5.44
N LYS A 607 23.18 26.52 5.72
CA LYS A 607 24.04 27.68 5.99
C LYS A 607 25.12 27.90 4.93
N LYS A 608 24.79 27.62 3.67
CA LYS A 608 25.67 27.74 2.50
C LYS A 608 24.96 28.42 1.35
N THR A 609 25.66 29.21 0.56
CA THR A 609 25.11 29.86 -0.65
C THR A 609 24.73 28.84 -1.74
N ARG A 610 25.40 27.69 -1.79
CA ARG A 610 25.16 26.62 -2.77
C ARG A 610 25.05 25.26 -2.07
N PRO A 611 23.91 24.96 -1.44
CA PRO A 611 23.75 23.76 -0.61
C PRO A 611 23.79 22.45 -1.40
N TRP A 612 23.52 22.49 -2.71
CA TRP A 612 23.65 21.34 -3.61
C TRP A 612 25.11 20.94 -3.92
N GLN A 613 26.10 21.74 -3.51
CA GLN A 613 27.53 21.45 -3.64
C GLN A 613 28.15 20.91 -2.33
N ARG A 614 27.33 20.47 -1.37
CA ARG A 614 27.83 19.78 -0.18
C ARG A 614 28.40 18.42 -0.59
N GLU A 615 29.47 18.00 0.08
CA GLU A 615 30.18 16.74 -0.15
C GLU A 615 30.45 16.05 1.20
N GLY A 616 30.93 14.80 1.16
CA GLY A 616 31.31 14.06 2.36
C GLY A 616 30.14 13.41 3.12
N PHE A 617 29.02 13.15 2.45
CA PHE A 617 27.90 12.41 3.02
C PHE A 617 28.28 10.96 3.29
N ARG A 618 27.83 10.41 4.42
CA ARG A 618 27.99 8.99 4.79
C ARG A 618 27.45 8.06 3.72
N HIS A 619 26.34 8.43 3.11
CA HIS A 619 25.75 7.73 1.97
C HIS A 619 25.61 8.69 0.78
N PRO A 620 26.54 8.63 -0.20
CA PRO A 620 26.44 9.43 -1.41
C PRO A 620 25.15 9.18 -2.21
N ASP A 621 24.65 7.93 -2.19
CA ASP A 621 23.34 7.54 -2.72
C ASP A 621 22.45 7.06 -1.57
N LEU A 622 21.88 8.01 -0.85
CA LEU A 622 21.04 7.76 0.32
C LEU A 622 19.82 6.90 -0.01
N LEU A 623 19.13 7.16 -1.12
CA LEU A 623 17.90 6.43 -1.46
C LEU A 623 18.19 4.96 -1.78
N SER A 624 19.29 4.66 -2.48
CA SER A 624 19.73 3.28 -2.70
C SER A 624 20.09 2.58 -1.39
N TRP A 625 20.77 3.26 -0.47
CA TRP A 625 21.08 2.71 0.85
C TRP A 625 19.80 2.46 1.68
N VAL A 626 18.87 3.41 1.71
CA VAL A 626 17.58 3.27 2.42
C VAL A 626 16.76 2.14 1.83
N SER A 627 16.73 1.99 0.50
CA SER A 627 16.02 0.89 -0.17
C SER A 627 16.57 -0.48 0.28
N LYS A 628 17.90 -0.63 0.31
CA LYS A 628 18.57 -1.87 0.75
C LYS A 628 18.41 -2.16 2.24
N ASN A 629 18.37 -1.12 3.08
CA ASN A 629 18.28 -1.26 4.54
C ASN A 629 16.85 -1.06 5.06
N ARG A 630 15.86 -1.00 4.17
CA ARG A 630 14.48 -0.65 4.51
C ARG A 630 13.89 -1.57 5.58
N GLY A 631 14.11 -2.88 5.44
CA GLY A 631 13.68 -3.89 6.42
C GLY A 631 14.17 -3.57 7.83
N SER A 632 15.47 -3.30 7.95
CA SER A 632 16.12 -2.94 9.20
C SER A 632 15.64 -1.59 9.76
N LEU A 633 15.38 -0.60 8.90
CA LEU A 633 14.85 0.70 9.31
C LEU A 633 13.42 0.60 9.85
N VAL A 634 12.55 -0.14 9.15
CA VAL A 634 11.17 -0.39 9.62
C VAL A 634 11.17 -1.20 10.91
N HIS A 635 12.04 -2.21 11.01
CA HIS A 635 12.27 -2.95 12.26
C HIS A 635 12.68 -2.00 13.39
N ALA A 636 13.69 -1.14 13.21
CA ALA A 636 14.16 -0.20 14.21
C ALA A 636 13.03 0.71 14.72
N LEU A 637 12.25 1.31 13.81
CA LEU A 637 11.14 2.20 14.15
C LEU A 637 10.03 1.48 14.93
N LEU A 638 9.66 0.27 14.51
CA LEU A 638 8.66 -0.53 15.20
C LEU A 638 9.17 -1.06 16.54
N THR A 639 10.46 -1.35 16.68
CA THR A 639 11.10 -1.71 17.95
C THR A 639 10.99 -0.56 18.96
N ILE A 640 11.29 0.68 18.56
CA ILE A 640 11.15 1.87 19.43
C ILE A 640 9.68 2.03 19.86
N ALA A 641 8.74 1.94 18.90
CA ALA A 641 7.31 2.07 19.19
C ALA A 641 6.77 0.94 20.09
N ARG A 642 7.24 -0.30 19.87
CA ARG A 642 6.89 -1.47 20.68
C ARG A 642 7.42 -1.34 22.10
N ALA A 643 8.64 -0.85 22.27
CA ALA A 643 9.25 -0.63 23.59
C ALA A 643 8.42 0.34 24.44
N TRP A 644 8.01 1.47 23.85
CA TRP A 644 7.14 2.45 24.51
C TRP A 644 5.77 1.84 24.89
N PHE A 645 5.19 1.04 24.00
CA PHE A 645 3.90 0.39 24.27
C PHE A 645 4.01 -0.59 25.44
N VAL A 646 5.03 -1.45 25.44
CA VAL A 646 5.28 -2.45 26.49
C VAL A 646 5.57 -1.80 27.84
N ALA A 647 6.20 -0.63 27.85
CA ALA A 647 6.43 0.18 29.05
C ALA A 647 5.16 0.83 29.63
N GLY A 648 3.98 0.55 29.08
CA GLY A 648 2.70 1.09 29.57
C GLY A 648 2.34 2.46 28.99
N LYS A 649 2.91 2.83 27.84
CA LYS A 649 2.65 4.12 27.16
C LYS A 649 2.94 5.34 28.06
N PRO A 650 4.15 5.44 28.66
CA PRO A 650 4.49 6.58 29.50
C PRO A 650 4.28 7.89 28.73
N LYS A 651 3.66 8.87 29.39
CA LYS A 651 3.44 10.20 28.83
C LYS A 651 4.76 10.97 28.83
N ALA A 652 4.96 11.77 27.79
CA ALA A 652 6.09 12.67 27.71
C ALA A 652 5.75 13.99 28.42
N ASP A 653 6.61 14.41 29.35
CA ASP A 653 6.51 15.73 29.96
C ASP A 653 6.96 16.82 28.97
N GLY A 654 6.32 17.98 29.03
CA GLY A 654 6.73 19.15 28.25
C GLY A 654 6.42 19.11 26.76
N VAL A 655 5.73 18.09 26.24
CA VAL A 655 5.24 18.10 24.84
C VAL A 655 4.12 19.13 24.70
N PRO A 656 4.26 20.14 23.82
CA PRO A 656 3.22 21.14 23.59
C PRO A 656 1.89 20.52 23.17
N ARG A 657 0.79 21.07 23.68
CA ARG A 657 -0.56 20.66 23.25
C ARG A 657 -0.84 21.21 21.85
N LEU A 658 -1.11 20.31 20.91
CA LEU A 658 -1.57 20.66 19.57
C LEU A 658 -3.07 20.39 19.46
N GLY A 659 -3.88 21.45 19.49
CA GLY A 659 -5.34 21.35 19.52
C GLY A 659 -5.91 20.56 18.34
N SER A 660 -6.81 19.62 18.61
CA SER A 660 -7.35 18.61 17.67
C SER A 660 -6.41 17.44 17.32
N PHE A 661 -5.16 17.44 17.77
CA PHE A 661 -4.15 16.41 17.48
C PHE A 661 -3.53 15.83 18.75
N GLU A 662 -4.22 15.93 19.88
CA GLU A 662 -3.74 15.54 21.21
C GLU A 662 -3.33 14.06 21.24
N ALA A 663 -4.16 13.17 20.68
CA ALA A 663 -3.87 11.74 20.61
C ALA A 663 -2.59 11.42 19.82
N TRP A 664 -2.29 12.20 18.76
CA TRP A 664 -1.06 12.05 17.99
C TRP A 664 0.14 12.56 18.79
N ALA A 665 0.03 13.74 19.39
CA ALA A 665 1.10 14.33 20.19
C ALA A 665 1.46 13.46 21.40
N GLU A 666 0.46 12.87 22.07
CA GLU A 666 0.66 11.93 23.17
C GLU A 666 1.32 10.63 22.71
N THR A 667 0.88 10.05 21.59
CA THR A 667 1.43 8.79 21.08
C THR A 667 2.85 8.97 20.53
N VAL A 668 3.02 9.85 19.55
CA VAL A 668 4.30 10.05 18.88
C VAL A 668 5.29 10.77 19.80
N GLY A 669 4.84 11.78 20.55
CA GLY A 669 5.68 12.43 21.56
C GLY A 669 6.09 11.48 22.68
N GLY A 670 5.20 10.58 23.12
CA GLY A 670 5.53 9.51 24.06
C GLY A 670 6.61 8.57 23.54
N ILE A 671 6.49 8.11 22.29
CA ILE A 671 7.50 7.24 21.66
C ILE A 671 8.85 7.95 21.54
N VAL A 672 8.86 9.20 21.06
CA VAL A 672 10.08 10.00 20.87
C VAL A 672 10.76 10.31 22.21
N ALA A 673 9.99 10.66 23.24
CA ALA A 673 10.52 10.90 24.59
C ALA A 673 11.05 9.62 25.24
N TYR A 674 10.37 8.49 25.07
CA TYR A 674 10.83 7.18 25.58
C TYR A 674 12.12 6.71 24.88
N ALA A 675 12.30 7.10 23.62
CA ALA A 675 13.56 6.98 22.89
C ALA A 675 14.65 7.96 23.37
N CYS A 676 14.41 8.74 24.43
CA CYS A 676 15.31 9.74 25.00
C CYS A 676 15.70 10.85 24.00
N ILE A 677 14.81 11.20 23.06
CA ILE A 677 15.03 12.29 22.10
C ILE A 677 14.24 13.53 22.55
N PRO A 678 14.93 14.60 22.99
CA PRO A 678 14.27 15.80 23.50
C PRO A 678 13.79 16.72 22.36
N GLY A 679 12.98 17.72 22.72
CA GLY A 679 12.68 18.84 21.82
C GLY A 679 11.59 18.59 20.78
N PHE A 680 10.89 17.44 20.82
CA PHE A 680 9.74 17.19 19.96
C PHE A 680 8.70 18.33 20.05
N LEU A 681 8.34 18.92 18.91
CA LEU A 681 7.49 20.11 18.77
C LEU A 681 8.00 21.38 19.47
N GLY A 682 9.25 21.43 19.92
CA GLY A 682 9.81 22.59 20.64
C GLY A 682 9.90 23.89 19.82
N ASN A 683 9.75 23.81 18.49
CA ASN A 683 9.77 24.95 17.57
C ASN A 683 8.35 25.38 17.09
N LEU A 684 7.29 24.90 17.74
CA LEU A 684 5.91 25.20 17.36
C LEU A 684 5.56 26.68 17.51
N GLU A 685 6.04 27.33 18.58
CA GLU A 685 5.79 28.77 18.79
C GLU A 685 6.41 29.62 17.68
N ALA A 686 7.64 29.30 17.27
CA ALA A 686 8.30 29.96 16.15
C ALA A 686 7.55 29.79 14.82
N LEU A 687 6.90 28.64 14.60
CA LEU A 687 6.04 28.43 13.44
C LEU A 687 4.80 29.34 13.49
N TYR A 688 4.16 29.49 14.65
CA TYR A 688 3.01 30.37 14.84
C TYR A 688 3.39 31.84 14.65
N GLU A 689 4.47 32.27 15.29
CA GLU A 689 5.02 33.61 15.13
C GLU A 689 5.26 33.96 13.66
N LYS A 690 5.86 33.04 12.89
CA LYS A 690 6.11 33.23 11.45
C LYS A 690 4.81 33.31 10.64
N ALA A 691 3.79 32.51 10.97
CA ALA A 691 2.50 32.57 10.31
C ALA A 691 1.74 33.88 10.62
N ASP A 692 1.92 34.41 11.84
CA ASP A 692 1.27 35.60 12.38
C ASP A 692 1.94 36.92 11.99
N GLU A 693 3.01 36.93 11.17
CA GLU A 693 3.60 38.18 10.64
C GLU A 693 2.53 39.09 10.00
N GLY A 694 1.55 38.52 9.31
CA GLY A 694 0.42 39.29 8.76
C GLY A 694 -0.51 39.87 9.82
N ASN A 695 -0.70 39.18 10.95
CA ASN A 695 -1.46 39.72 12.09
C ASN A 695 -0.69 40.86 12.78
N ARG A 696 0.66 40.80 12.84
CA ARG A 696 1.49 41.91 13.35
C ARG A 696 1.45 43.15 12.45
N GLU A 697 1.43 42.97 11.13
CA GLU A 697 1.22 44.08 10.18
C GLU A 697 -0.14 44.76 10.39
N TRP A 698 -1.18 43.96 10.65
CA TRP A 698 -2.51 44.46 11.00
C TRP A 698 -2.52 45.13 12.36
N GLU A 699 -1.87 44.57 13.37
CA GLU A 699 -1.71 45.20 14.68
C GLU A 699 -1.05 46.58 14.55
N GLY A 700 0.07 46.68 13.82
CA GLY A 700 0.74 47.96 13.55
C GLY A 700 -0.16 48.97 12.83
N PHE A 701 -0.98 48.50 11.88
CA PHE A 701 -2.00 49.32 11.23
C PHE A 701 -3.08 49.82 12.20
N LEU A 702 -3.60 48.94 13.06
CA LEU A 702 -4.65 49.29 14.02
C LEU A 702 -4.14 50.19 15.14
N VAL A 703 -2.89 50.00 15.60
CA VAL A 703 -2.21 50.92 16.53
C VAL A 703 -2.06 52.30 15.89
N SER A 704 -1.58 52.35 14.63
CA SER A 704 -1.48 53.62 13.88
C SER A 704 -2.85 54.26 13.62
N TRP A 705 -3.89 53.46 13.38
CA TRP A 705 -5.26 53.95 13.30
C TRP A 705 -5.66 54.58 14.64
N LEU A 706 -5.46 53.89 15.76
CA LEU A 706 -5.84 54.38 17.08
C LEU A 706 -5.15 55.71 17.40
N GLU A 707 -3.86 55.85 17.05
CA GLU A 707 -3.12 57.11 17.18
C GLU A 707 -3.70 58.25 16.31
N MET A 708 -4.08 57.97 15.07
CA MET A 708 -4.44 59.01 14.08
C MET A 708 -5.93 59.32 13.97
N CYS A 709 -6.78 58.37 14.33
CA CYS A 709 -8.23 58.44 14.19
C CYS A 709 -8.95 58.35 15.54
N GLY A 710 -8.29 57.86 16.60
CA GLY A 710 -8.93 57.54 17.87
C GLY A 710 -9.86 56.33 17.79
N ALA A 711 -10.68 56.15 18.83
CA ALA A 711 -11.64 55.06 18.96
C ALA A 711 -13.05 55.41 18.44
N GLU A 712 -13.24 56.58 17.84
CA GLU A 712 -14.55 57.04 17.37
C GLU A 712 -14.99 56.33 16.08
N PRO A 713 -16.31 56.10 15.88
CA PRO A 713 -16.85 55.48 14.67
C PRO A 713 -16.50 56.24 13.38
N ILE A 714 -15.73 55.60 12.49
CA ILE A 714 -15.27 56.18 11.22
C ILE A 714 -15.75 55.36 10.03
N THR A 715 -16.13 56.04 8.94
CA THR A 715 -16.47 55.37 7.68
C THR A 715 -15.19 55.03 6.90
N VAL A 716 -15.23 54.00 6.06
CA VAL A 716 -14.08 53.65 5.19
C VAL A 716 -13.63 54.82 4.31
N ALA A 717 -14.56 55.64 3.84
CA ALA A 717 -14.23 56.82 3.03
C ALA A 717 -13.44 57.87 3.82
N ALA A 718 -13.84 58.15 5.07
CA ALA A 718 -13.13 59.08 5.94
C ALA A 718 -11.78 58.51 6.40
N LEU A 719 -11.71 57.21 6.68
CA LEU A 719 -10.47 56.51 7.01
C LEU A 719 -9.48 56.57 5.85
N MET A 720 -9.94 56.31 4.62
CA MET A 720 -9.12 56.44 3.41
C MET A 720 -8.56 57.85 3.25
N GLN A 721 -9.36 58.89 3.54
CA GLN A 721 -8.88 60.26 3.49
C GLN A 721 -7.75 60.50 4.51
N LYS A 722 -7.92 60.02 5.76
CA LYS A 722 -6.86 60.10 6.78
C LYS A 722 -5.59 59.34 6.40
N ILE A 723 -5.72 58.20 5.72
CA ILE A 723 -4.58 57.44 5.18
C ILE A 723 -3.86 58.24 4.07
N LYS A 724 -4.60 58.94 3.21
CA LYS A 724 -4.02 59.83 2.17
C LYS A 724 -3.28 61.02 2.77
N ASP A 725 -3.80 61.55 3.87
CA ASP A 725 -3.31 62.78 4.49
C ASP A 725 -2.10 62.53 5.42
N SER A 726 -1.68 61.28 5.63
CA SER A 726 -0.55 60.94 6.51
C SER A 726 0.35 59.85 5.93
N ASP A 727 1.59 60.21 5.63
CA ASP A 727 2.63 59.25 5.21
C ASP A 727 2.92 58.19 6.28
N LYS A 728 2.88 58.57 7.57
CA LYS A 728 3.03 57.63 8.70
C LYS A 728 1.90 56.60 8.70
N PHE A 729 0.65 57.03 8.51
CA PHE A 729 -0.49 56.12 8.51
C PHE A 729 -0.53 55.25 7.24
N ARG A 730 -0.10 55.80 6.09
CA ARG A 730 0.05 55.06 4.84
C ARG A 730 1.14 54.00 4.93
N ALA A 731 2.28 54.30 5.56
CA ALA A 731 3.38 53.35 5.75
C ALA A 731 3.01 52.18 6.67
N ALA A 732 2.02 52.38 7.55
CA ALA A 732 1.48 51.34 8.42
C ALA A 732 0.43 50.44 7.74
N LEU A 733 0.12 50.64 6.45
CA LEU A 733 -0.79 49.75 5.74
C LEU A 733 -0.18 48.35 5.61
N PRO A 734 -0.95 47.28 5.88
CA PRO A 734 -0.54 45.93 5.54
C PRO A 734 -0.22 45.82 4.03
N PRO A 735 0.75 45.00 3.60
CA PRO A 735 1.25 44.98 2.22
C PRO A 735 0.17 44.79 1.15
N ASP A 736 -0.86 43.97 1.42
CA ASP A 736 -1.99 43.72 0.52
C ASP A 736 -2.87 44.97 0.34
N LEU A 737 -3.00 45.79 1.37
CA LEU A 737 -3.70 47.06 1.34
C LEU A 737 -2.82 48.18 0.77
N ALA A 738 -1.53 48.22 1.09
CA ALA A 738 -0.58 49.18 0.54
C ALA A 738 -0.50 49.06 -0.99
N GLU A 739 -0.36 47.85 -1.52
CA GLU A 739 -0.37 47.60 -2.97
C GLU A 739 -1.71 48.00 -3.61
N ALA A 740 -2.83 47.70 -2.96
CA ALA A 740 -4.15 48.06 -3.46
C ALA A 740 -4.39 49.59 -3.46
N PHE A 741 -3.85 50.30 -2.48
CA PHE A 741 -3.89 51.75 -2.34
C PHE A 741 -3.12 52.44 -3.46
N ASP A 742 -1.95 51.91 -3.81
CA ASP A 742 -1.08 52.45 -4.86
C ASP A 742 -1.62 52.17 -6.28
N LYS A 743 -2.18 50.97 -6.52
CA LYS A 743 -2.60 50.55 -7.86
C LYS A 743 -4.03 50.95 -8.24
N SER A 744 -4.93 51.23 -7.29
CA SER A 744 -6.37 51.38 -7.60
C SER A 744 -7.18 52.26 -6.65
N GLN A 745 -7.13 53.58 -6.85
CA GLN A 745 -7.88 54.57 -6.06
C GLN A 745 -9.41 54.30 -5.99
N GLY A 746 -10.01 53.69 -7.02
CA GLY A 746 -11.44 53.39 -7.07
C GLY A 746 -11.89 52.09 -6.40
N THR A 747 -10.99 51.13 -6.13
CA THR A 747 -11.36 49.82 -5.55
C THR A 747 -10.84 49.59 -4.12
N PHE A 748 -9.95 50.47 -3.66
CA PHE A 748 -9.36 50.40 -2.31
C PHE A 748 -10.43 50.44 -1.20
N SER A 749 -11.39 51.37 -1.25
CA SER A 749 -12.45 51.47 -0.22
C SER A 749 -13.25 50.17 -0.07
N ARG A 750 -13.55 49.48 -1.18
CA ARG A 750 -14.25 48.19 -1.14
C ARG A 750 -13.36 47.09 -0.53
N LYS A 751 -12.07 47.06 -0.91
CA LYS A 751 -11.10 46.09 -0.36
C LYS A 751 -10.88 46.31 1.13
N LEU A 752 -10.70 47.55 1.58
CA LEU A 752 -10.53 47.91 2.98
C LEU A 752 -11.78 47.56 3.79
N GLY A 753 -12.97 47.91 3.32
CA GLY A 753 -14.23 47.54 3.98
C GLY A 753 -14.41 46.02 4.14
N ASN A 754 -14.09 45.25 3.09
CA ASN A 754 -14.12 43.78 3.16
C ASN A 754 -13.05 43.23 4.11
N ALA A 755 -11.86 43.82 4.14
CA ALA A 755 -10.77 43.41 5.01
C ALA A 755 -11.11 43.63 6.50
N LEU A 756 -11.72 44.78 6.84
CA LEU A 756 -12.20 45.08 8.20
C LEU A 756 -13.35 44.17 8.61
N SER A 757 -14.30 43.89 7.71
CA SER A 757 -15.42 43.01 8.01
C SER A 757 -15.00 41.56 8.29
N LYS A 758 -13.97 41.06 7.61
CA LYS A 758 -13.42 39.71 7.86
C LYS A 758 -12.68 39.60 9.19
N ARG A 759 -12.23 40.72 9.75
CA ARG A 759 -11.41 40.81 10.98
C ARG A 759 -12.17 41.42 12.15
N ALA A 760 -13.47 41.67 11.97
CA ALA A 760 -14.30 42.26 13.01
C ALA A 760 -14.39 41.32 14.22
N GLY A 761 -14.02 41.82 15.40
CA GLY A 761 -13.95 41.04 16.64
C GLY A 761 -12.67 40.24 16.85
N THR A 762 -11.73 40.24 15.91
CA THR A 762 -10.38 39.67 16.11
C THR A 762 -9.56 40.57 17.02
N HIS A 763 -8.94 40.01 18.05
CA HIS A 763 -8.08 40.74 19.00
C HIS A 763 -6.62 40.75 18.50
N TYR A 764 -5.95 41.89 18.63
CA TYR A 764 -4.58 42.15 18.22
C TYR A 764 -3.79 42.78 19.38
N GLY A 765 -2.54 42.35 19.56
CA GLY A 765 -1.63 42.83 20.61
C GLY A 765 -2.06 42.53 22.06
N GLU A 766 -1.23 42.93 23.01
CA GLU A 766 -1.43 42.73 24.46
C GLU A 766 -2.62 43.54 25.03
N ASP A 767 -3.00 44.64 24.36
CA ASP A 767 -4.15 45.47 24.70
C ASP A 767 -5.49 44.89 24.19
N GLY A 768 -5.44 43.75 23.48
CA GLY A 768 -6.62 43.09 22.91
C GLY A 768 -7.39 43.99 21.94
N LEU A 769 -6.68 44.81 21.16
CA LEU A 769 -7.27 45.78 20.25
C LEU A 769 -8.07 45.06 19.16
N ARG A 770 -9.31 45.47 18.92
CA ARG A 770 -10.18 44.85 17.90
C ARG A 770 -10.96 45.88 17.13
N VAL A 771 -11.21 45.59 15.85
CA VAL A 771 -12.13 46.39 15.04
C VAL A 771 -13.56 45.85 15.19
N VAL A 772 -14.54 46.72 15.36
CA VAL A 772 -15.96 46.33 15.46
C VAL A 772 -16.85 47.23 14.60
N LYS A 773 -18.01 46.69 14.19
CA LYS A 773 -19.03 47.46 13.47
C LYS A 773 -19.75 48.39 14.47
N ALA A 774 -19.69 49.69 14.24
CA ALA A 774 -20.20 50.72 15.16
C ALA A 774 -21.56 51.33 14.74
N GLY A 775 -22.11 50.89 13.61
CA GLY A 775 -23.38 51.41 13.05
C GLY A 775 -23.27 51.73 11.57
N GLU A 776 -24.23 52.50 11.06
CA GLU A 776 -24.27 52.96 9.68
C GLU A 776 -24.53 54.47 9.61
N PHE A 777 -23.74 55.17 8.79
CA PHE A 777 -23.91 56.60 8.53
C PHE A 777 -24.06 56.81 7.02
N ARG A 778 -25.18 57.41 6.60
CA ARG A 778 -25.51 57.63 5.17
C ARG A 778 -25.34 56.36 4.31
N ARG A 779 -25.85 55.22 4.81
CA ARG A 779 -25.75 53.87 4.19
C ARG A 779 -24.33 53.30 4.08
N ALA A 780 -23.33 53.95 4.67
CA ALA A 780 -21.98 53.41 4.80
C ALA A 780 -21.75 52.86 6.21
N VAL A 781 -21.13 51.69 6.30
CA VAL A 781 -20.76 51.09 7.58
C VAL A 781 -19.71 51.96 8.29
N GLN A 782 -19.94 52.21 9.58
CA GLN A 782 -18.93 52.78 10.47
C GLN A 782 -18.20 51.68 11.23
N TRP A 783 -16.89 51.82 11.32
CA TRP A 783 -15.98 50.94 12.05
C TRP A 783 -15.39 51.72 13.22
N LYS A 784 -15.18 51.06 14.35
CA LYS A 784 -14.44 51.63 15.48
C LYS A 784 -13.45 50.62 16.04
N LEU A 785 -12.44 51.13 16.75
CA LEU A 785 -11.51 50.30 17.51
C LEU A 785 -11.96 50.23 18.96
N GLU A 786 -11.89 49.05 19.55
CA GLU A 786 -12.10 48.81 20.98
C GLU A 786 -10.88 48.12 21.55
N LYS A 787 -10.47 48.49 22.78
CA LYS A 787 -9.60 47.65 23.60
C LYS A 787 -10.48 46.58 24.25
N GLY A 788 -10.11 45.31 24.10
CA GLY A 788 -10.85 44.19 24.66
C GLY A 788 -10.03 43.46 25.72
N SER A 789 -10.70 42.89 26.73
CA SER A 789 -10.06 41.92 27.62
C SER A 789 -9.62 40.70 26.80
N ILE A 790 -8.39 40.23 27.00
CA ILE A 790 -7.87 38.97 26.44
C ILE A 790 -8.29 37.77 27.32
N GLN A 791 -8.83 38.03 28.52
CA GLN A 791 -9.32 36.96 29.39
C GLN A 791 -10.61 36.37 28.84
N CYS A 792 -10.59 35.06 28.59
CA CYS A 792 -11.78 34.28 28.25
C CYS A 792 -12.58 34.02 29.54
N GLU A 793 -13.74 34.65 29.68
CA GLU A 793 -14.69 34.28 30.73
C GLU A 793 -15.40 32.98 30.34
N PHE A 794 -15.17 31.92 31.10
CA PHE A 794 -15.89 30.66 30.91
C PHE A 794 -17.34 30.81 31.39
N VAL A 795 -18.28 30.83 30.45
CA VAL A 795 -19.70 30.82 30.77
C VAL A 795 -20.19 29.38 30.87
N SER A 796 -20.51 28.94 32.09
CA SER A 796 -21.11 27.62 32.30
C SER A 796 -22.58 27.64 31.89
N LEU A 797 -23.04 26.65 31.11
CA LEU A 797 -24.46 26.49 30.81
C LEU A 797 -25.32 26.37 32.08
N VAL A 798 -24.74 25.85 33.18
CA VAL A 798 -25.38 25.78 34.49
C VAL A 798 -25.58 27.17 35.08
N SER A 799 -24.60 28.07 34.92
CA SER A 799 -24.72 29.48 35.37
C SER A 799 -25.74 30.29 34.56
N LEU A 800 -26.06 29.85 33.33
CA LEU A 800 -27.09 30.44 32.48
C LEU A 800 -28.49 29.85 32.72
N TYR A 801 -28.59 28.74 33.46
CA TYR A 801 -29.87 28.08 33.71
C TYR A 801 -30.72 28.92 34.67
N ASN A 802 -31.68 29.64 34.09
CA ASN A 802 -32.71 30.37 34.83
C ASN A 802 -34.06 29.66 34.69
N PRO A 803 -34.46 28.81 35.66
CA PRO A 803 -35.73 28.08 35.62
C PRO A 803 -36.97 29.00 35.64
N SER A 804 -36.79 30.29 35.92
CA SER A 804 -37.84 31.31 35.93
C SER A 804 -38.11 31.92 34.55
N ALA A 805 -37.17 31.79 33.61
CA ALA A 805 -37.27 32.39 32.26
C ALA A 805 -38.43 31.81 31.43
N GLY A 806 -38.86 30.57 31.72
CA GLY A 806 -39.98 29.90 31.05
C GLY A 806 -41.38 30.20 31.60
N LYS A 807 -41.54 30.97 32.69
CA LYS A 807 -42.84 31.18 33.35
C LYS A 807 -43.64 32.41 32.88
N LYS A 808 -43.19 33.13 31.85
CA LYS A 808 -43.96 34.23 31.22
C LYS A 808 -44.25 33.94 29.75
N GLN A 809 -44.95 32.84 29.46
CA GLN A 809 -45.71 32.69 28.21
C GLN A 809 -46.67 31.49 28.32
N ALA A 810 -47.68 31.61 29.19
CA ALA A 810 -48.86 30.77 29.13
C ALA A 810 -50.01 31.55 28.47
N TYR A 811 -50.31 31.09 27.27
CA TYR A 811 -51.32 31.44 26.28
C TYR A 811 -52.65 32.05 26.74
N ASN A 812 -53.08 33.03 25.95
CA ASN A 812 -54.45 33.50 25.84
C ASN A 812 -55.13 32.72 24.69
N THR A 813 -55.74 31.56 24.98
CA THR A 813 -56.72 30.92 24.07
C THR A 813 -57.81 30.25 24.88
N SER A 814 -58.99 30.86 24.85
CA SER A 814 -60.24 30.37 25.38
C SER A 814 -60.84 29.26 24.50
N SER A 815 -61.09 28.11 25.13
CA SER A 815 -62.31 27.28 25.06
C SER A 815 -63.06 27.06 23.73
N THR A 816 -63.14 25.78 23.33
CA THR A 816 -64.43 25.08 23.16
C THR A 816 -64.27 23.61 23.53
N GLU A 817 -65.36 23.05 24.07
CA GLU A 817 -65.43 21.94 25.00
C GLU A 817 -65.45 20.52 24.38
N ASN A 818 -65.14 19.55 25.28
CA ASN A 818 -65.86 18.29 25.54
C ASN A 818 -65.58 17.02 24.68
N LYS A 819 -65.05 15.98 25.35
CA LYS A 819 -65.75 14.78 25.91
C LYS A 819 -65.05 13.41 25.72
N LYS A 820 -65.17 12.60 26.80
CA LYS A 820 -65.00 11.12 26.99
C LYS A 820 -63.55 10.61 27.09
N VAL A 821 -63.04 10.12 28.23
CA VAL A 821 -63.43 9.02 29.17
C VAL A 821 -63.43 7.64 28.50
N GLU A 822 -62.40 6.83 28.82
CA GLU A 822 -62.48 5.46 29.39
C GLU A 822 -61.05 4.94 29.70
N GLU A 823 -60.84 4.47 30.95
CA GLU A 823 -59.70 3.62 31.40
C GLU A 823 -59.98 2.13 31.00
N PRO A 824 -59.29 1.06 31.49
CA PRO A 824 -58.01 0.87 32.21
C PRO A 824 -57.19 -0.34 31.66
N GLU A 825 -56.21 -0.82 32.46
CA GLU A 825 -55.60 -2.18 32.58
C GLU A 825 -54.07 -2.21 32.35
N THR A 826 -53.18 -2.31 33.37
CA THR A 826 -52.86 -3.29 34.43
C THR A 826 -52.01 -4.51 34.04
N ASN A 827 -50.97 -4.72 34.87
CA ASN A 827 -50.07 -5.89 35.11
C ASN A 827 -48.77 -5.96 34.28
N SER A 828 -47.57 -5.77 34.89
CA SER A 828 -46.82 -6.63 35.85
C SER A 828 -46.48 -7.99 35.21
N ASN A 829 -45.27 -8.58 35.22
CA ASN A 829 -44.13 -8.63 36.14
C ASN A 829 -42.99 -9.34 35.35
N ASN A 830 -41.73 -8.91 35.35
CA ASN A 830 -40.64 -9.19 36.32
C ASN A 830 -39.66 -10.28 35.83
N SER A 831 -38.34 -9.98 35.78
CA SER A 831 -37.25 -10.78 36.39
C SER A 831 -35.84 -10.39 35.90
N GLN A 832 -35.03 -9.85 36.83
CA GLN A 832 -33.59 -10.06 37.17
C GLN A 832 -32.58 -10.43 36.04
N THR A 833 -31.36 -9.87 35.96
CA THR A 833 -30.25 -9.94 36.96
C THR A 833 -29.10 -8.94 36.70
N HIS A 834 -28.52 -8.44 37.82
CA HIS A 834 -27.11 -8.05 38.11
C HIS A 834 -26.28 -7.15 37.17
N ILE A 835 -25.79 -6.00 37.69
CA ILE A 835 -24.41 -5.76 38.20
C ILE A 835 -24.31 -4.35 38.85
N LYS A 836 -23.80 -4.36 40.09
CA LYS A 836 -23.13 -3.35 40.95
C LYS A 836 -23.14 -1.87 40.55
N GLU A 837 -23.75 -1.05 41.40
CA GLU A 837 -23.55 0.40 41.54
C GLU A 837 -22.48 0.72 42.58
N GLU A 838 -21.58 1.64 42.24
CA GLU A 838 -20.73 2.39 43.17
C GLU A 838 -21.47 3.65 43.67
N VAL A 839 -21.05 4.06 44.87
CA VAL A 839 -21.63 5.02 45.79
C VAL A 839 -21.76 6.45 45.21
N PRO A 840 -22.92 7.13 45.32
CA PRO A 840 -22.98 8.57 45.18
C PRO A 840 -22.81 9.24 46.55
N VAL A 841 -21.75 10.03 46.70
CA VAL A 841 -21.65 11.03 47.76
C VAL A 841 -22.66 12.14 47.44
N SER A 842 -23.72 12.22 48.25
CA SER A 842 -24.72 13.28 48.18
C SER A 842 -24.18 14.54 48.86
N PHE A 843 -24.25 15.69 48.18
CA PHE A 843 -24.10 17.00 48.80
C PHE A 843 -25.49 17.65 48.87
N ASP A 844 -26.08 17.60 50.07
CA ASP A 844 -27.29 18.33 50.41
C ASP A 844 -26.97 19.82 50.55
N LEU A 845 -27.45 20.65 49.63
CA LEU A 845 -27.58 22.09 49.84
C LEU A 845 -29.06 22.44 49.82
N LYS A 846 -29.56 22.89 50.98
CA LYS A 846 -30.91 23.45 51.11
C LYS A 846 -31.02 24.70 50.24
N ALA A 847 -32.10 24.78 49.48
CA ALA A 847 -32.41 25.91 48.63
C ALA A 847 -32.51 27.22 49.45
N GLY A 848 -31.71 28.24 49.13
CA GLY A 848 -31.98 29.62 49.55
C GLY A 848 -30.82 30.53 49.97
N GLU A 849 -29.56 30.08 49.97
CA GLU A 849 -28.43 30.95 50.38
C GLU A 849 -27.46 31.21 49.23
N SER A 850 -27.17 32.49 48.96
CA SER A 850 -26.14 32.94 48.01
C SER A 850 -24.79 33.05 48.71
N ALA A 851 -23.83 32.20 48.35
CA ALA A 851 -22.44 32.36 48.77
C ALA A 851 -21.73 33.38 47.88
N THR A 852 -20.93 34.26 48.49
CA THR A 852 -20.10 35.23 47.78
C THR A 852 -18.84 34.58 47.20
N VAL A 853 -18.22 35.22 46.20
CA VAL A 853 -17.03 34.70 45.49
C VAL A 853 -15.84 34.49 46.44
N GLU A 854 -15.76 35.28 47.52
CA GLU A 854 -14.76 35.11 48.58
C GLU A 854 -14.99 33.85 49.43
N GLU A 855 -16.22 33.53 49.80
CA GLU A 855 -16.54 32.31 50.57
C GLU A 855 -16.29 31.03 49.76
N LEU A 856 -16.45 31.08 48.43
CA LEU A 856 -16.10 29.97 47.54
C LEU A 856 -14.59 29.84 47.33
N ARG A 857 -13.83 30.95 47.36
CA ARG A 857 -12.36 30.93 47.36
C ARG A 857 -11.80 30.36 48.65
N ASP A 858 -12.36 30.74 49.79
CA ASP A 858 -11.93 30.25 51.10
C ASP A 858 -12.26 28.76 51.27
N ARG A 859 -13.41 28.29 50.76
CA ARG A 859 -13.74 26.86 50.70
C ARG A 859 -12.82 26.07 49.77
N ARG A 860 -12.43 26.63 48.63
CA ARG A 860 -11.45 26.01 47.72
C ARG A 860 -10.07 25.94 48.36
N ASN A 861 -9.65 26.99 49.06
CA ASN A 861 -8.37 27.01 49.75
C ASN A 861 -8.36 26.06 50.97
N ALA A 862 -9.50 25.88 51.66
CA ALA A 862 -9.64 24.89 52.73
C ALA A 862 -9.64 23.43 52.22
N LEU A 863 -10.09 23.19 50.99
CA LEU A 863 -9.97 21.88 50.30
C LEU A 863 -8.56 21.63 49.74
N ALA A 864 -7.82 22.69 49.39
CA ALA A 864 -6.40 22.57 49.02
C ALA A 864 -5.51 22.28 50.24
N ALA A 865 -5.88 22.80 51.43
CA ALA A 865 -5.18 22.53 52.68
C ALA A 865 -5.37 21.10 53.23
N SER A 866 -6.25 20.28 52.63
CA SER A 866 -6.38 18.84 52.96
C SER A 866 -5.57 17.92 52.04
N ASP A 867 -4.88 18.46 51.03
CA ASP A 867 -3.91 17.72 50.21
C ASP A 867 -2.45 17.91 50.69
N ASP A 868 -2.21 18.79 51.67
CA ASP A 868 -0.87 19.03 52.25
C ASP A 868 -0.34 17.83 53.07
N ASP A 869 -1.20 16.87 53.44
CA ASP A 869 -0.78 15.61 54.08
C ASP A 869 -0.07 14.63 53.12
N LEU A 870 -0.04 14.92 51.80
CA LEU A 870 0.73 14.14 50.82
C LEU A 870 2.16 14.66 50.61
N GLU A 871 2.46 15.92 50.93
CA GLU A 871 3.82 16.47 50.81
C GLU A 871 4.73 16.08 51.99
N GLU A 872 4.20 15.88 53.21
CA GLU A 872 4.97 15.31 54.33
C GLU A 872 5.30 13.83 54.13
N ASP A 873 4.38 13.04 53.55
CA ASP A 873 4.63 11.63 53.22
C ASP A 873 5.61 11.47 52.03
N LEU A 874 5.60 12.41 51.06
CA LEU A 874 6.56 12.42 49.96
C LEU A 874 7.96 12.93 50.38
N ALA A 875 8.06 13.80 51.39
CA ALA A 875 9.33 14.20 51.98
C ALA A 875 10.00 13.03 52.74
N ALA A 876 9.23 12.21 53.45
CA ALA A 876 9.73 11.02 54.14
C ALA A 876 10.25 9.93 53.18
N VAL A 877 9.68 9.83 51.97
CA VAL A 877 10.14 8.89 50.91
C VAL A 877 11.38 9.43 50.19
N ARG A 878 11.58 10.74 50.17
CA ARG A 878 12.71 11.39 49.48
C ARG A 878 14.00 11.37 50.31
N ASP A 879 13.89 11.35 51.64
CA ASP A 879 15.04 11.17 52.56
C ASP A 879 15.56 9.72 52.63
N LEU A 880 14.84 8.76 52.02
CA LEU A 880 15.29 7.37 51.87
C LEU A 880 16.21 7.12 50.65
N PHE A 881 16.40 8.11 49.76
CA PHE A 881 17.13 7.94 48.49
C PHE A 881 18.47 8.69 48.40
N TYR A 882 18.94 9.33 49.48
CA TYR A 882 20.25 9.98 49.55
C TYR A 882 20.98 9.74 50.88
N ALA A 883 21.16 8.47 51.26
CA ALA A 883 22.18 8.08 52.24
C ALA A 883 23.32 7.34 51.49
N ASP A 884 24.52 7.88 51.62
CA ASP A 884 25.75 7.49 50.94
C ASP A 884 26.11 5.99 51.05
N GLU A 885 26.88 5.56 50.05
CA GLU A 885 27.73 4.37 50.08
C GLU A 885 28.57 4.32 51.36
N GLU A 886 28.29 3.37 52.26
CA GLU A 886 29.31 2.68 53.06
C GLU A 886 28.72 1.40 53.69
N GLY A 887 29.13 0.23 53.18
CA GLY A 887 29.10 -1.04 53.93
C GLY A 887 28.01 -2.07 53.59
N ALA A 888 28.46 -3.16 52.93
CA ALA A 888 28.13 -4.59 53.14
C ALA A 888 26.78 -4.96 53.80
N GLU A 889 25.89 -5.76 53.20
CA GLU A 889 25.98 -7.21 52.90
C GLU A 889 24.81 -7.61 51.98
#